data_AF-A0A5D2FE20-F1
#
_entry.id   AF-A0A5D2FE20-F1
#
_cell.length_a   1.000
_cell.length_b   1.000
_cell.length_c   1.000
_cell.angle_alpha   90.00
_cell.angle_beta   90.00
_cell.angle_gamma   90.00
#
_symmetry.space_group_name_H-M   'P 1'
#
loop_
_entity.id
_entity.type
_entity.pdbx_description
1 polymer ?
#
loop_
_entity_poly.entity_id
_entity_poly.type
_entity_poly.pdbx_seq_one_letter_code
_entity_poly.pdbx_strand_id
1 'polypeptide(L)'
;MSSIKCSIPEFTCVSSAKLVKLLELREANHIEFCRIKNVVDEILHMHRSIDLREILKLLMDPAWVATGLKIDFETLVNECEWLSDRIGQMIFLDGESDQKISSYASIPGEFFEDMESSWKGRVKKIHIEEEVAEVERAAEALSSMITEDFLPIVSRIKATSAPLGGPKGEILYAREHEAVWFKGKRFAPAIWAGTPGEEQIKQLKPALDSKGRKVGEEWFTTMKVEDALTRYHDAGAKAKARVLELLRGLSTELQTKINVLVFASMLLVIAKALFAHVSEGRRRKWVFPTLTGFSSSKSGESCDETKGMKIIGLTPYWFDVSEGSAVLNTVDMQSLFLLTGPNGGGKSSLLRSICAAALLGICGFMVPAESAFIPQFDSIMLHMKSYDSPADGKSSFQVEMSEMRSIVNGATSRSLVLIDEICRGTETAKGTCIAGSIVETLDEIGCLGIISTHLHGIFSLPLSTKNTVHKAMSTEYIDGQTIPTWKLVDGICRESLAFETAKVEGLAEAIIQRAEELYSSVYTKEASSGLFNAQLTQFGSKGAQTRSLSHKPKPTNKMEVFKDVETVVTLICQKKLMELYKLKNTSDVPVFNCVAIAAREQPPPSTIGASCVYVMFRPDKKLYIGETDDLDGRIRSHRLKDGMQNASFLYFKVPGKSIARQLETLLINQLLSQGFPIANLADGKHQNFGTSNLSFDGITVA
;
A
#
# COMPACT_ATOMS: atom_id res chain seq x y z
N MET A 1 3.83 -30.08 22.73
CA MET A 1 3.26 -29.28 21.63
C MET A 1 2.81 -30.26 20.54
N SER A 2 1.51 -30.34 20.26
CA SER A 2 0.99 -31.12 19.13
C SER A 2 1.38 -30.44 17.82
N SER A 3 2.18 -31.11 16.98
CA SER A 3 2.51 -30.60 15.64
C SER A 3 1.42 -30.98 14.66
N ILE A 4 0.64 -30.01 14.19
CA ILE A 4 -0.39 -30.22 13.16
C ILE A 4 0.23 -29.87 11.79
N LYS A 5 0.04 -30.73 10.79
CA LYS A 5 0.51 -30.50 9.42
C LYS A 5 -0.67 -30.60 8.47
N CYS A 6 -1.06 -29.48 7.84
CA CYS A 6 -2.12 -29.44 6.84
C CYS A 6 -1.77 -28.49 5.69
N SER A 7 -2.42 -28.68 4.53
CA SER A 7 -2.44 -27.70 3.44
C SER A 7 -3.37 -26.55 3.82
N ILE A 8 -2.89 -25.30 3.74
CA ILE A 8 -3.67 -24.12 4.13
C ILE A 8 -4.26 -23.47 2.87
N PRO A 9 -5.57 -23.16 2.87
CA PRO A 9 -6.23 -22.47 1.76
C PRO A 9 -5.77 -21.01 1.64
N GLU A 10 -5.98 -20.42 0.45
CA GLU A 10 -5.75 -18.99 0.28
C GLU A 10 -6.86 -18.20 0.97
N PHE A 11 -6.51 -17.50 2.05
CA PHE A 11 -7.50 -16.72 2.81
C PHE A 11 -7.79 -15.37 2.17
N THR A 12 -9.08 -15.05 2.08
CA THR A 12 -9.63 -13.74 1.74
C THR A 12 -9.40 -12.80 2.92
N CYS A 13 -8.57 -11.77 2.72
CA CYS A 13 -8.34 -10.76 3.74
C CYS A 13 -9.08 -9.48 3.41
N VAL A 14 -9.97 -9.09 4.32
CA VAL A 14 -10.60 -7.77 4.31
C VAL A 14 -10.15 -7.04 5.57
N SER A 15 -9.83 -5.74 5.46
CA SER A 15 -9.53 -4.94 6.65
C SER A 15 -10.80 -4.77 7.49
N SER A 16 -10.70 -5.00 8.80
CA SER A 16 -11.84 -4.81 9.72
C SER A 16 -12.38 -3.38 9.66
N ALA A 17 -11.51 -2.38 9.49
CA ALA A 17 -11.93 -0.97 9.33
C ALA A 17 -12.70 -0.75 8.02
N LYS A 18 -12.29 -1.41 6.93
CA LYS A 18 -13.03 -1.37 5.66
C LYS A 18 -14.41 -2.01 5.80
N LEU A 19 -14.50 -3.16 6.48
CA LEU A 19 -15.78 -3.86 6.73
C LEU A 19 -16.77 -2.99 7.49
N VAL A 20 -16.33 -2.41 8.61
CA VAL A 20 -17.15 -1.51 9.45
C VAL A 20 -17.67 -0.35 8.62
N LYS A 21 -16.78 0.35 7.91
CA LYS A 21 -17.16 1.51 7.09
C LYS A 21 -18.15 1.15 5.98
N LEU A 22 -17.94 0.03 5.29
CA LEU A 22 -18.83 -0.42 4.21
C LEU A 22 -20.24 -0.73 4.72
N LEU A 23 -20.33 -1.39 5.88
CA LEU A 23 -21.61 -1.82 6.45
C LEU A 23 -22.35 -0.66 7.14
N GLU A 24 -21.64 0.21 7.85
CA GLU A 24 -22.22 1.40 8.50
C GLU A 24 -22.76 2.41 7.49
N LEU A 25 -22.01 2.67 6.41
CA LEU A 25 -22.42 3.59 5.35
C LEU A 25 -23.44 2.97 4.39
N ARG A 26 -23.71 1.66 4.52
CA ARG A 26 -24.56 0.88 3.59
C ARG A 26 -24.10 1.02 2.14
N GLU A 27 -22.79 1.00 1.96
CA GLU A 27 -22.09 1.17 0.68
C GLU A 27 -21.60 -0.16 0.09
N ALA A 28 -21.82 -1.28 0.79
CA ALA A 28 -21.47 -2.60 0.29
C ALA A 28 -22.25 -2.94 -1.00
N ASN A 29 -21.51 -3.24 -2.06
CA ASN A 29 -22.06 -3.76 -3.30
C ASN A 29 -22.00 -5.31 -3.29
N HIS A 30 -22.57 -5.95 -4.32
CA HIS A 30 -22.61 -7.41 -4.43
C HIS A 30 -21.21 -8.05 -4.31
N ILE A 31 -20.16 -7.45 -4.88
CA ILE A 31 -18.77 -7.95 -4.82
C ILE A 31 -18.25 -7.91 -3.38
N GLU A 32 -18.48 -6.82 -2.65
CA GLU A 32 -18.06 -6.72 -1.26
C GLU A 32 -18.85 -7.68 -0.37
N PHE A 33 -20.14 -7.95 -0.64
CA PHE A 33 -20.86 -9.01 0.05
C PHE A 33 -20.34 -10.41 -0.27
N CYS A 34 -19.93 -10.69 -1.52
CA CYS A 34 -19.23 -11.94 -1.86
C CYS A 34 -17.92 -12.07 -1.07
N ARG A 35 -17.13 -10.99 -0.94
CA ARG A 35 -15.91 -11.00 -0.12
C ARG A 35 -16.19 -11.23 1.35
N ILE A 36 -17.23 -10.59 1.90
CA ILE A 36 -17.68 -10.84 3.28
C ILE A 36 -18.07 -12.29 3.46
N LYS A 37 -18.84 -12.86 2.53
CA LYS A 37 -19.21 -14.27 2.55
C LYS A 37 -17.98 -15.17 2.50
N ASN A 38 -17.00 -14.90 1.65
CA ASN A 38 -15.76 -15.68 1.58
C ASN A 38 -15.00 -15.68 2.91
N VAL A 39 -14.86 -14.52 3.57
CA VAL A 39 -14.26 -14.42 4.92
C VAL A 39 -14.96 -15.35 5.90
N VAL A 40 -16.28 -15.36 5.88
CA VAL A 40 -17.09 -16.17 6.80
C VAL A 40 -17.02 -17.66 6.43
N ASP A 41 -17.10 -17.99 5.14
CA ASP A 41 -17.01 -19.36 4.62
C ASP A 41 -15.64 -19.99 4.89
N GLU A 42 -14.57 -19.21 4.87
CA GLU A 42 -13.23 -19.69 5.20
C GLU A 42 -13.11 -20.05 6.69
N ILE A 43 -13.76 -19.30 7.59
CA ILE A 43 -13.87 -19.69 9.01
C ILE A 43 -14.64 -21.01 9.14
N LEU A 44 -15.75 -21.17 8.43
CA LEU A 44 -16.52 -22.41 8.43
C LEU A 44 -15.73 -23.58 7.82
N HIS A 45 -14.94 -23.33 6.79
CA HIS A 45 -14.04 -24.31 6.19
C HIS A 45 -12.96 -24.75 7.18
N MET A 46 -12.32 -23.80 7.89
CA MET A 46 -11.39 -24.10 8.97
C MET A 46 -12.06 -24.91 10.07
N HIS A 47 -13.31 -24.59 10.43
CA HIS A 47 -14.07 -25.35 11.41
C HIS A 47 -14.39 -26.78 10.94
N ARG A 48 -14.74 -27.00 9.67
CA ARG A 48 -15.09 -28.33 9.14
C ARG A 48 -13.91 -29.29 9.03
N SER A 49 -12.72 -28.76 8.77
CA SER A 49 -11.48 -29.56 8.70
C SER A 49 -10.93 -29.85 10.11
N ILE A 50 -10.62 -31.10 10.41
CA ILE A 50 -10.12 -31.52 11.73
C ILE A 50 -8.80 -30.80 12.07
N ASP A 51 -7.87 -30.74 11.12
CA ASP A 51 -6.56 -30.11 11.33
C ASP A 51 -6.66 -28.59 11.46
N LEU A 52 -7.48 -27.94 10.62
CA LEU A 52 -7.66 -26.49 10.64
C LEU A 52 -8.49 -26.03 11.85
N ARG A 53 -9.36 -26.89 12.40
CA ARG A 53 -10.18 -26.57 13.57
C ARG A 53 -9.32 -26.31 14.80
N GLU A 54 -8.27 -27.10 14.98
CA GLU A 54 -7.34 -26.91 16.09
C GLU A 54 -6.53 -25.61 15.92
N ILE A 55 -6.14 -25.27 14.68
CA ILE A 55 -5.52 -23.97 14.38
C ILE A 55 -6.51 -22.83 14.67
N LEU A 56 -7.76 -22.96 14.23
CA LEU A 56 -8.82 -21.97 14.45
C LEU A 56 -9.01 -21.69 15.95
N LYS A 57 -9.04 -22.74 16.79
CA LYS A 57 -9.13 -22.60 18.26
C LYS A 57 -7.93 -21.83 18.83
N LEU A 58 -6.70 -22.14 18.40
CA LEU A 58 -5.50 -21.44 18.85
C LEU A 58 -5.47 -19.96 18.42
N LEU A 59 -6.11 -19.61 17.30
CA LEU A 59 -6.18 -18.24 16.80
C LEU A 59 -7.25 -17.38 17.49
N MET A 60 -8.14 -17.98 18.28
CA MET A 60 -9.16 -17.24 19.04
C MET A 60 -8.54 -16.23 20.01
N ASP A 61 -7.51 -16.64 20.76
CA ASP A 61 -6.89 -15.77 21.77
C ASP A 61 -6.15 -14.57 21.14
N PRO A 62 -5.29 -14.75 20.11
CA PRO A 62 -4.70 -13.61 19.41
C PRO A 62 -5.74 -12.67 18.77
N ALA A 63 -6.81 -13.22 18.19
CA ALA A 63 -7.87 -12.41 17.60
C ALA A 63 -8.63 -11.61 18.66
N TRP A 64 -8.88 -12.19 19.83
CA TRP A 64 -9.46 -11.48 20.96
C TRP A 64 -8.55 -10.36 21.45
N VAL A 65 -7.26 -10.62 21.67
CA VAL A 65 -6.30 -9.59 22.10
C VAL A 65 -6.21 -8.44 21.08
N ALA A 66 -6.20 -8.76 19.80
CA ALA A 66 -6.08 -7.76 18.72
C ALA A 66 -7.36 -6.90 18.56
N THR A 67 -8.54 -7.47 18.79
CA THR A 67 -9.82 -6.78 18.57
C THR A 67 -10.42 -6.20 19.85
N GLY A 68 -10.05 -6.71 21.03
CA GLY A 68 -10.72 -6.46 22.30
C GLY A 68 -12.10 -7.13 22.41
N LEU A 69 -12.53 -7.91 21.41
CA LEU A 69 -13.86 -8.53 21.36
C LEU A 69 -13.80 -9.95 21.92
N LYS A 70 -14.59 -10.21 22.97
CA LYS A 70 -14.72 -11.53 23.56
C LYS A 70 -15.87 -12.28 22.88
N ILE A 71 -15.53 -13.21 22.00
CA ILE A 71 -16.50 -14.06 21.27
C ILE A 71 -16.13 -15.51 21.56
N ASP A 72 -17.11 -16.30 21.98
CA ASP A 72 -16.91 -17.75 22.17
C ASP A 72 -16.90 -18.48 20.82
N PHE A 73 -16.25 -19.64 20.82
CA PHE A 73 -16.03 -20.40 19.59
C PHE A 73 -17.32 -20.88 18.92
N GLU A 74 -18.33 -21.27 19.72
CA GLU A 74 -19.61 -21.75 19.19
C GLU A 74 -20.43 -20.60 18.58
N THR A 75 -20.49 -19.45 19.26
CA THR A 75 -21.11 -18.23 18.72
C THR A 75 -20.44 -17.78 17.44
N LEU A 76 -19.10 -17.80 17.36
CA LEU A 76 -18.39 -17.47 16.12
C LEU A 76 -18.88 -18.34 14.96
N VAL A 77 -18.92 -19.67 15.15
CA VAL A 77 -19.33 -20.61 14.10
C VAL A 77 -20.80 -20.42 13.73
N ASN A 78 -21.71 -20.37 14.71
CA ASN A 78 -23.15 -20.25 14.47
C ASN A 78 -23.49 -18.94 13.74
N GLU A 79 -22.88 -17.84 14.15
CA GLU A 79 -23.08 -16.53 13.52
C GLU A 79 -22.46 -16.47 12.13
N CYS A 80 -21.32 -17.14 11.92
CA CYS A 80 -20.74 -17.32 10.61
C CYS A 80 -21.65 -18.15 9.68
N GLU A 81 -22.25 -19.24 10.15
CA GLU A 81 -23.23 -20.02 9.36
C GLU A 81 -24.42 -19.15 8.95
N TRP A 82 -25.00 -18.42 9.92
CA TRP A 82 -26.11 -17.52 9.65
C TRP A 82 -25.75 -16.42 8.63
N LEU A 83 -24.58 -15.79 8.78
CA LEU A 83 -24.09 -14.76 7.86
C LEU A 83 -23.90 -15.31 6.44
N SER A 84 -23.28 -16.49 6.33
CA SER A 84 -23.04 -17.15 5.05
C SER A 84 -24.34 -17.51 4.33
N ASP A 85 -25.28 -18.10 5.05
CA ASP A 85 -26.60 -18.48 4.53
C ASP A 85 -27.40 -17.24 4.13
N ARG A 86 -27.40 -16.20 4.98
CA ARG A 86 -28.16 -14.98 4.72
C ARG A 86 -27.67 -14.24 3.49
N ILE A 87 -26.35 -14.14 3.32
CA ILE A 87 -25.76 -13.55 2.10
C ILE A 87 -26.10 -14.43 0.89
N GLY A 88 -25.90 -15.75 0.98
CA GLY A 88 -26.16 -16.69 -0.12
C GLY A 88 -27.63 -16.81 -0.53
N GLN A 89 -28.58 -16.52 0.36
CA GLN A 89 -30.00 -16.42 0.03
C GLN A 89 -30.33 -15.14 -0.74
N MET A 90 -29.58 -14.06 -0.54
CA MET A 90 -29.85 -12.74 -1.10
C MET A 90 -29.14 -12.51 -2.43
N ILE A 91 -27.81 -12.72 -2.48
CA ILE A 91 -26.98 -12.37 -3.65
C ILE A 91 -26.68 -13.58 -4.54
N PHE A 92 -26.37 -13.32 -5.80
CA PHE A 92 -25.79 -14.34 -6.67
C PHE A 92 -24.32 -14.60 -6.31
N LEU A 93 -23.91 -15.86 -6.40
CA LEU A 93 -22.53 -16.29 -6.21
C LEU A 93 -21.90 -16.61 -7.58
N ASP A 94 -20.59 -16.47 -7.70
CA ASP A 94 -19.87 -16.67 -8.97
C ASP A 94 -20.22 -18.04 -9.59
N GLY A 95 -20.81 -18.03 -10.79
CA GLY A 95 -21.18 -19.23 -11.54
C GLY A 95 -22.68 -19.55 -11.60
N GLU A 96 -23.53 -18.89 -10.80
CA GLU A 96 -25.00 -18.99 -10.88
C GLU A 96 -25.54 -17.90 -11.82
N SER A 97 -26.07 -18.23 -13.01
CA SER A 97 -26.70 -17.23 -13.90
C SER A 97 -28.13 -17.63 -14.31
N ASP A 98 -29.10 -17.30 -13.47
CA ASP A 98 -30.54 -17.45 -13.79
C ASP A 98 -31.13 -16.20 -14.44
N GLN A 99 -30.36 -15.10 -14.52
CA GLN A 99 -30.75 -13.84 -15.13
C GLN A 99 -29.83 -13.51 -16.30
N LYS A 100 -30.28 -13.78 -17.52
CA LYS A 100 -29.57 -13.36 -18.74
C LYS A 100 -29.92 -11.92 -19.09
N ILE A 101 -28.94 -11.15 -19.53
CA ILE A 101 -29.17 -9.82 -20.12
C ILE A 101 -30.12 -9.98 -21.31
N SER A 102 -31.07 -9.06 -21.43
CA SER A 102 -32.02 -9.08 -22.55
C SER A 102 -31.28 -8.99 -23.88
N SER A 103 -31.71 -9.75 -24.89
CA SER A 103 -31.10 -9.74 -26.22
C SER A 103 -32.16 -9.91 -27.30
N TYR A 104 -32.25 -8.94 -28.20
CA TYR A 104 -33.18 -8.96 -29.33
C TYR A 104 -32.44 -8.61 -30.61
N ALA A 105 -32.72 -9.32 -31.72
CA ALA A 105 -31.99 -9.14 -32.98
C ALA A 105 -32.15 -7.74 -33.61
N SER A 106 -33.22 -7.03 -33.25
CA SER A 106 -33.58 -5.69 -33.72
C SER A 106 -32.82 -4.56 -33.01
N ILE A 107 -32.21 -4.84 -31.85
CA ILE A 107 -31.57 -3.83 -30.98
C ILE A 107 -30.10 -4.23 -30.73
N PRO A 108 -29.12 -3.31 -30.83
CA PRO A 108 -27.74 -3.62 -30.49
C PRO A 108 -27.60 -4.14 -29.06
N GLY A 109 -26.94 -5.29 -28.86
CA GLY A 109 -26.78 -5.92 -27.53
C GLY A 109 -26.13 -5.03 -26.48
N GLU A 110 -25.22 -4.15 -26.91
CA GLU A 110 -24.56 -3.14 -26.05
C GLU A 110 -25.55 -2.24 -25.30
N PHE A 111 -26.74 -1.99 -25.86
CA PHE A 111 -27.79 -1.22 -25.19
C PHE A 111 -28.26 -1.92 -23.92
N PHE A 112 -28.62 -3.21 -24.02
CA PHE A 112 -29.10 -3.96 -22.86
C PHE A 112 -27.98 -4.19 -21.84
N GLU A 113 -26.74 -4.38 -22.29
CA GLU A 113 -25.58 -4.46 -21.40
C GLU A 113 -25.41 -3.19 -20.55
N ASP A 114 -25.44 -2.00 -21.17
CA ASP A 114 -25.31 -0.74 -20.43
C ASP A 114 -26.47 -0.50 -19.46
N MET A 115 -27.70 -0.86 -19.86
CA MET A 115 -28.91 -0.59 -19.09
C MET A 115 -29.11 -1.58 -17.93
N GLU A 116 -28.88 -2.88 -18.16
CA GLU A 116 -29.23 -3.94 -17.22
C GLU A 116 -28.06 -4.37 -16.31
N SER A 117 -26.80 -4.27 -16.74
CA SER A 117 -25.62 -4.70 -15.94
C SER A 117 -25.48 -3.96 -14.60
N SER A 118 -26.11 -2.78 -14.49
CA SER A 118 -26.08 -1.96 -13.30
C SER A 118 -26.93 -2.51 -12.13
N TRP A 119 -27.74 -3.55 -12.34
CA TRP A 119 -28.57 -4.15 -11.29
C TRP A 119 -28.84 -5.65 -11.49
N LYS A 120 -28.92 -6.12 -12.73
CA LYS A 120 -29.21 -7.51 -13.07
C LYS A 120 -28.05 -8.42 -12.64
N GLY A 121 -28.38 -9.58 -12.08
CA GLY A 121 -27.38 -10.53 -11.56
C GLY A 121 -26.73 -10.15 -10.22
N ARG A 122 -27.21 -9.10 -9.52
CA ARG A 122 -26.68 -8.72 -8.19
C ARG A 122 -27.40 -9.38 -7.02
N VAL A 123 -28.69 -9.67 -7.20
CA VAL A 123 -29.61 -10.26 -6.21
C VAL A 123 -30.39 -11.38 -6.90
N LYS A 124 -30.66 -12.47 -6.17
CA LYS A 124 -31.38 -13.64 -6.72
C LYS A 124 -32.76 -13.26 -7.26
N LYS A 125 -33.17 -13.87 -8.39
CA LYS A 125 -34.42 -13.53 -9.11
C LYS A 125 -35.66 -13.62 -8.22
N ILE A 126 -35.68 -14.56 -7.29
CA ILE A 126 -36.79 -14.75 -6.32
C ILE A 126 -37.16 -13.48 -5.53
N HIS A 127 -36.22 -12.53 -5.34
CA HIS A 127 -36.47 -11.31 -4.58
C HIS A 127 -36.89 -10.10 -5.43
N ILE A 128 -36.80 -10.23 -6.76
CA ILE A 128 -37.05 -9.16 -7.74
C ILE A 128 -37.83 -9.68 -8.96
N GLU A 129 -38.65 -10.73 -8.78
CA GLU A 129 -39.32 -11.43 -9.88
C GLU A 129 -40.29 -10.50 -10.63
N GLU A 130 -41.02 -9.67 -9.89
CA GLU A 130 -41.97 -8.70 -10.44
C GLU A 130 -41.26 -7.63 -11.28
N GLU A 131 -40.17 -7.06 -10.76
CA GLU A 131 -39.41 -6.02 -11.45
C GLU A 131 -38.66 -6.57 -12.67
N VAL A 132 -38.11 -7.78 -12.59
CA VAL A 132 -37.48 -8.45 -13.73
C VAL A 132 -38.52 -8.70 -14.82
N ALA A 133 -39.72 -9.18 -14.48
CA ALA A 133 -40.80 -9.39 -15.44
C ALA A 133 -41.35 -8.09 -16.03
N GLU A 134 -41.34 -6.97 -15.29
CA GLU A 134 -41.68 -5.64 -15.80
C GLU A 134 -40.65 -5.17 -16.85
N VAL A 135 -39.35 -5.32 -16.56
CA VAL A 135 -38.27 -4.96 -17.51
C VAL A 135 -38.31 -5.85 -18.74
N GLU A 136 -38.48 -7.16 -18.60
CA GLU A 136 -38.55 -8.10 -19.73
C GLU A 136 -39.73 -7.76 -20.67
N ARG A 137 -40.92 -7.46 -20.11
CA ARG A 137 -42.07 -7.00 -20.89
C ARG A 137 -41.82 -5.66 -21.57
N ALA A 138 -41.17 -4.72 -20.89
CA ALA A 138 -40.84 -3.42 -21.47
C ALA A 138 -39.80 -3.53 -22.60
N ALA A 139 -38.82 -4.43 -22.44
CA ALA A 139 -37.80 -4.72 -23.46
C ALA A 139 -38.41 -5.40 -24.69
N GLU A 140 -39.33 -6.35 -24.50
CA GLU A 140 -40.08 -6.98 -25.59
C GLU A 140 -40.94 -5.96 -26.34
N ALA A 141 -41.67 -5.10 -25.62
CA ALA A 141 -42.45 -4.02 -26.22
C ALA A 141 -41.58 -3.04 -27.02
N LEU A 142 -40.41 -2.65 -26.48
CA LEU A 142 -39.45 -1.80 -27.18
C LEU A 142 -38.94 -2.46 -28.47
N SER A 143 -38.58 -3.75 -28.40
CA SER A 143 -38.17 -4.53 -29.57
C SER A 143 -39.26 -4.62 -30.63
N SER A 144 -40.52 -4.83 -30.23
CA SER A 144 -41.67 -4.86 -31.15
C SER A 144 -41.85 -3.51 -31.84
N MET A 145 -41.86 -2.41 -31.09
CA MET A 145 -42.03 -1.06 -31.65
C MET A 145 -40.89 -0.68 -32.61
N ILE A 146 -39.64 -1.00 -32.26
CA ILE A 146 -38.48 -0.78 -33.15
C ILE A 146 -38.57 -1.63 -34.42
N THR A 147 -39.04 -2.87 -34.28
CA THR A 147 -39.24 -3.78 -35.42
C THR A 147 -40.36 -3.29 -36.33
N GLU A 148 -41.47 -2.80 -35.78
CA GLU A 148 -42.60 -2.26 -36.56
C GLU A 148 -42.24 -0.96 -37.27
N ASP A 149 -41.59 -0.02 -36.57
CA ASP A 149 -41.39 1.34 -37.08
C ASP A 149 -40.09 1.48 -37.91
N PHE A 150 -38.99 0.81 -37.54
CA PHE A 150 -37.68 0.99 -38.20
C PHE A 150 -37.30 -0.13 -39.18
N LEU A 151 -37.69 -1.39 -38.94
CA LEU A 151 -37.27 -2.52 -39.78
C LEU A 151 -37.79 -2.46 -41.23
N PRO A 152 -39.05 -2.02 -41.51
CA PRO A 152 -39.51 -1.81 -42.88
C PRO A 152 -38.68 -0.77 -43.64
N ILE A 153 -38.24 0.29 -42.94
CA ILE A 153 -37.42 1.37 -43.49
C ILE A 153 -36.02 0.82 -43.85
N VAL A 154 -35.37 0.12 -42.91
CA VAL A 154 -34.04 -0.49 -43.12
C VAL A 154 -34.04 -1.52 -44.25
N SER A 155 -35.03 -2.41 -44.28
CA SER A 155 -35.13 -3.48 -45.29
C SER A 155 -35.28 -2.91 -46.70
N ARG A 156 -36.06 -1.83 -46.83
CA ARG A 156 -36.26 -1.15 -48.11
C ARG A 156 -35.03 -0.37 -48.56
N ILE A 157 -34.31 0.26 -47.64
CA ILE A 157 -33.02 0.91 -47.96
C ILE A 157 -32.03 -0.11 -48.50
N LYS A 158 -31.92 -1.27 -47.86
CA LYS A 158 -31.06 -2.39 -48.32
C LYS A 158 -31.47 -2.92 -49.69
N ALA A 159 -32.76 -2.98 -50.00
CA ALA A 159 -33.27 -3.40 -51.32
C ALA A 159 -33.07 -2.35 -52.43
N THR A 160 -32.92 -1.06 -52.08
CA THR A 160 -32.85 0.07 -53.03
C THR A 160 -31.42 0.59 -53.23
N SER A 161 -30.43 0.11 -52.48
CA SER A 161 -29.08 0.67 -52.50
C SER A 161 -28.30 0.26 -53.77
N ALA A 162 -28.14 1.21 -54.70
CA ALA A 162 -27.20 1.11 -55.83
C ALA A 162 -25.73 1.34 -55.38
N PRO A 163 -24.71 0.88 -56.13
CA PRO A 163 -23.31 0.81 -55.67
C PRO A 163 -22.65 2.16 -55.30
N LEU A 164 -23.21 3.30 -55.69
CA LEU A 164 -22.62 4.63 -55.46
C LEU A 164 -23.68 5.63 -54.92
N GLY A 165 -23.80 5.73 -53.60
CA GLY A 165 -24.35 6.93 -52.93
C GLY A 165 -25.85 7.00 -52.62
N GLY A 166 -26.55 5.86 -52.50
CA GLY A 166 -27.96 5.81 -52.06
C GLY A 166 -28.19 6.18 -50.58
N PRO A 167 -29.47 6.34 -50.15
CA PRO A 167 -29.81 6.56 -48.73
C PRO A 167 -29.26 5.42 -47.88
N LYS A 168 -28.66 5.74 -46.73
CA LYS A 168 -28.16 4.76 -45.75
C LYS A 168 -28.94 4.95 -44.46
N GLY A 169 -29.42 3.85 -43.87
CA GLY A 169 -30.19 3.87 -42.64
C GLY A 169 -29.94 2.62 -41.81
N GLU A 170 -29.56 2.82 -40.54
CA GLU A 170 -29.24 1.75 -39.60
C GLU A 170 -29.85 2.06 -38.24
N ILE A 171 -30.25 1.02 -37.50
CA ILE A 171 -30.68 1.13 -36.11
C ILE A 171 -29.41 1.12 -35.27
N LEU A 172 -29.16 2.20 -34.53
CA LEU A 172 -27.94 2.37 -33.75
C LEU A 172 -28.27 2.79 -32.32
N TYR A 173 -27.42 2.36 -31.41
CA TYR A 173 -27.45 2.75 -30.01
C TYR A 173 -26.72 4.09 -29.82
N ALA A 174 -27.47 5.13 -29.50
CA ALA A 174 -26.95 6.45 -29.14
C ALA A 174 -26.59 6.48 -27.64
N ARG A 175 -25.39 6.01 -27.29
CA ARG A 175 -24.91 5.85 -25.91
C ARG A 175 -25.08 7.09 -25.03
N GLU A 176 -24.77 8.28 -25.57
CA GLU A 176 -24.86 9.56 -24.83
C GLU A 176 -26.29 9.92 -24.40
N HIS A 177 -27.28 9.31 -25.04
CA HIS A 177 -28.70 9.52 -24.80
C HIS A 177 -29.41 8.28 -24.27
N GLU A 178 -28.66 7.21 -24.01
CA GLU A 178 -29.19 5.92 -23.55
C GLU A 178 -30.34 5.40 -24.44
N ALA A 179 -30.31 5.70 -25.74
CA ALA A 179 -31.46 5.51 -26.63
C ALA A 179 -31.13 4.73 -27.89
N VAL A 180 -32.09 3.95 -28.40
CA VAL A 180 -31.97 3.23 -29.67
C VAL A 180 -32.77 3.97 -30.73
N TRP A 181 -32.08 4.54 -31.72
CA TRP A 181 -32.66 5.40 -32.72
C TRP A 181 -32.28 4.96 -34.13
N PHE A 182 -33.05 5.43 -35.11
CA PHE A 182 -32.74 5.26 -36.51
C PHE A 182 -31.78 6.37 -36.95
N LYS A 183 -30.59 6.00 -37.44
CA LYS A 183 -29.64 6.94 -38.02
C LYS A 183 -29.68 6.85 -39.53
N GLY A 184 -29.91 7.97 -40.22
CA GLY A 184 -29.93 8.00 -41.67
C GLY A 184 -29.69 9.36 -42.32
N LYS A 185 -29.17 9.33 -43.55
CA LYS A 185 -28.95 10.53 -44.40
C LYS A 185 -29.98 10.58 -45.54
N ARG A 186 -30.45 11.79 -45.88
CA ARG A 186 -31.39 12.09 -46.99
C ARG A 186 -32.81 11.50 -46.80
N PHE A 187 -33.31 11.52 -45.56
CA PHE A 187 -34.70 11.16 -45.22
C PHE A 187 -35.57 12.42 -45.16
N ALA A 188 -35.94 12.94 -46.33
CA ALA A 188 -36.96 13.97 -46.44
C ALA A 188 -38.27 13.33 -46.95
N PRO A 189 -39.43 13.64 -46.36
CA PRO A 189 -40.73 13.07 -46.79
C PRO A 189 -40.99 13.26 -48.28
N ALA A 190 -40.50 14.36 -48.87
CA ALA A 190 -40.63 14.67 -50.30
C ALA A 190 -39.93 13.69 -51.26
N ILE A 191 -38.89 12.96 -50.81
CA ILE A 191 -38.13 12.00 -51.63
C ILE A 191 -38.84 10.63 -51.72
N TRP A 192 -39.77 10.35 -50.81
CA TRP A 192 -40.41 9.04 -50.64
C TRP A 192 -41.92 9.03 -50.94
N ALA A 193 -42.46 10.14 -51.45
CA ALA A 193 -43.87 10.30 -51.79
C ALA A 193 -44.34 9.31 -52.88
N GLY A 194 -45.51 8.69 -52.68
CA GLY A 194 -46.13 7.73 -53.60
C GLY A 194 -45.60 6.29 -53.48
N THR A 195 -44.92 5.94 -52.37
CA THR A 195 -44.29 4.62 -52.24
C THR A 195 -44.75 3.80 -51.02
N PRO A 196 -44.71 2.45 -51.06
CA PRO A 196 -45.09 1.59 -49.93
C PRO A 196 -44.06 1.70 -48.79
N GLY A 197 -44.28 2.62 -47.83
CA GLY A 197 -43.32 3.02 -46.80
C GLY A 197 -43.35 4.52 -46.45
N GLU A 198 -44.10 5.30 -47.25
CA GLU A 198 -44.31 6.74 -47.02
C GLU A 198 -44.94 7.03 -45.64
N GLU A 199 -45.89 6.20 -45.21
CA GLU A 199 -46.57 6.36 -43.91
C GLU A 199 -45.63 6.18 -42.71
N GLN A 200 -44.66 5.27 -42.77
CA GLN A 200 -43.65 5.07 -41.72
C GLN A 200 -42.62 6.20 -41.69
N ILE A 201 -42.24 6.74 -42.85
CA ILE A 201 -41.32 7.88 -42.95
C ILE A 201 -41.98 9.18 -42.48
N LYS A 202 -43.29 9.35 -42.68
CA LYS A 202 -44.07 10.46 -42.12
C LYS A 202 -44.13 10.45 -40.59
N GLN A 203 -44.01 9.27 -39.98
CA GLN A 203 -44.02 9.10 -38.52
C GLN A 203 -42.66 9.36 -37.86
N LEU A 204 -41.58 9.41 -38.65
CA LEU A 204 -40.24 9.75 -38.16
C LEU A 204 -40.17 11.22 -37.74
N LYS A 205 -39.71 11.43 -36.50
CA LYS A 205 -39.41 12.73 -35.93
C LYS A 205 -37.91 12.81 -35.65
N PRO A 206 -37.28 14.00 -35.73
CA PRO A 206 -35.90 14.18 -35.30
C PRO A 206 -35.76 13.76 -33.83
N ALA A 207 -34.74 12.98 -33.50
CA ALA A 207 -34.45 12.61 -32.12
C ALA A 207 -34.05 13.86 -31.32
N LEU A 208 -34.56 13.98 -30.10
CA LEU A 208 -34.33 15.11 -29.22
C LEU A 208 -33.44 14.70 -28.03
N ASP A 209 -32.60 15.62 -27.57
CA ASP A 209 -31.84 15.47 -26.32
C ASP A 209 -32.76 15.74 -25.11
N SER A 210 -32.25 15.48 -23.91
CA SER A 210 -32.96 15.74 -22.65
C SER A 210 -33.36 17.21 -22.41
N LYS A 211 -32.90 18.14 -23.27
CA LYS A 211 -33.25 19.56 -23.25
C LYS A 211 -34.16 19.96 -24.41
N GLY A 212 -34.71 18.99 -25.15
CA GLY A 212 -35.61 19.19 -26.29
C GLY A 212 -34.92 19.71 -27.56
N ARG A 213 -33.60 19.61 -27.66
CA ARG A 213 -32.82 20.04 -28.84
C ARG A 213 -32.55 18.85 -29.76
N LYS A 214 -32.57 19.07 -31.06
CA LYS A 214 -32.31 18.00 -32.04
C LYS A 214 -30.90 17.43 -31.89
N VAL A 215 -30.81 16.10 -31.81
CA VAL A 215 -29.53 15.37 -31.77
C VAL A 215 -29.04 15.18 -33.21
N GLY A 216 -28.29 16.17 -33.71
CA GLY A 216 -27.82 16.15 -35.10
C GLY A 216 -28.96 16.17 -36.14
N GLU A 217 -28.59 16.06 -37.41
CA GLU A 217 -29.55 16.07 -38.53
C GLU A 217 -29.93 14.67 -39.03
N GLU A 218 -29.27 13.64 -38.50
CA GLU A 218 -29.33 12.27 -39.03
C GLU A 218 -30.04 11.28 -38.09
N TRP A 219 -30.43 11.70 -36.90
CA TRP A 219 -31.07 10.82 -35.91
C TRP A 219 -32.59 11.03 -35.88
N PHE A 220 -33.31 9.93 -35.96
CA PHE A 220 -34.77 9.92 -36.00
C PHE A 220 -35.34 8.89 -35.02
N THR A 221 -36.50 9.21 -34.47
CA THR A 221 -37.31 8.34 -33.61
C THR A 221 -38.79 8.45 -33.98
N THR A 222 -39.65 7.61 -33.41
CA THR A 222 -41.11 7.75 -33.47
C THR A 222 -41.66 7.98 -32.06
N MET A 223 -42.89 8.50 -31.95
CA MET A 223 -43.55 8.63 -30.65
C MET A 223 -43.71 7.28 -29.94
N LYS A 224 -44.00 6.21 -30.70
CA LYS A 224 -44.17 4.87 -30.13
C LYS A 224 -42.87 4.32 -29.55
N VAL A 225 -41.76 4.49 -30.27
CA VAL A 225 -40.42 4.06 -29.81
C VAL A 225 -39.98 4.89 -28.61
N GLU A 226 -40.22 6.20 -28.62
CA GLU A 226 -39.91 7.10 -27.49
C GLU A 226 -40.71 6.70 -26.24
N ASP A 227 -42.03 6.50 -26.36
CA ASP A 227 -42.88 6.06 -25.24
C ASP A 227 -42.45 4.68 -24.70
N ALA A 228 -42.10 3.73 -25.58
CA ALA A 228 -41.63 2.40 -25.19
C ALA A 228 -40.26 2.47 -24.50
N LEU A 229 -39.37 3.33 -24.98
CA LEU A 229 -38.05 3.55 -24.41
C LEU A 229 -38.16 4.18 -23.02
N THR A 230 -39.02 5.18 -22.83
CA THR A 230 -39.30 5.76 -21.51
C THR A 230 -39.83 4.71 -20.53
N ARG A 231 -40.79 3.87 -20.95
CA ARG A 231 -41.29 2.76 -20.10
C ARG A 231 -40.20 1.77 -19.71
N TYR A 232 -39.29 1.45 -20.64
CA TYR A 232 -38.16 0.57 -20.37
C TYR A 232 -37.18 1.21 -19.37
N HIS A 233 -36.84 2.48 -19.53
CA HIS A 233 -36.00 3.20 -18.55
C HIS A 233 -36.65 3.27 -17.16
N ASP A 234 -37.95 3.55 -17.10
CA ASP A 234 -38.69 3.59 -15.84
C ASP A 234 -38.69 2.23 -15.14
N ALA A 235 -38.94 1.14 -15.89
CA ALA A 235 -38.88 -0.23 -15.36
C ALA A 235 -37.46 -0.58 -14.87
N GLY A 236 -36.43 -0.24 -15.64
CA GLY A 236 -35.03 -0.44 -15.26
C GLY A 236 -34.62 0.35 -14.02
N ALA A 237 -35.09 1.60 -13.90
CA ALA A 237 -34.85 2.45 -12.73
C ALA A 237 -35.52 1.89 -11.47
N LYS A 238 -36.77 1.40 -11.57
CA LYS A 238 -37.46 0.71 -10.47
C LYS A 238 -36.71 -0.56 -10.04
N ALA A 239 -36.32 -1.41 -10.99
CA ALA A 239 -35.57 -2.62 -10.70
C ALA A 239 -34.24 -2.30 -10.00
N LYS A 240 -33.50 -1.31 -10.49
CA LYS A 240 -32.26 -0.82 -9.86
C LYS A 240 -32.49 -0.30 -8.45
N ALA A 241 -33.55 0.48 -8.24
CA ALA A 241 -33.90 1.01 -6.92
C ALA A 241 -34.23 -0.12 -5.93
N ARG A 242 -35.01 -1.13 -6.37
CA ARG A 242 -35.34 -2.30 -5.57
C ARG A 242 -34.11 -3.11 -5.19
N VAL A 243 -33.21 -3.38 -6.13
CA VAL A 243 -31.94 -4.08 -5.86
C VAL A 243 -31.11 -3.32 -4.82
N LEU A 244 -31.00 -1.99 -4.95
CA LEU A 244 -30.27 -1.17 -3.98
C LEU A 244 -30.91 -1.18 -2.58
N GLU A 245 -32.24 -1.19 -2.51
CA GLU A 245 -32.98 -1.32 -1.25
C GLU A 245 -32.67 -2.65 -0.56
N LEU A 246 -32.72 -3.77 -1.29
CA LEU A 246 -32.43 -5.11 -0.77
C LEU A 246 -30.99 -5.23 -0.27
N LEU A 247 -30.00 -4.71 -1.02
CA LEU A 247 -28.60 -4.70 -0.61
C LEU A 247 -28.36 -3.83 0.64
N ARG A 248 -29.04 -2.68 0.75
CA ARG A 248 -28.99 -1.85 1.97
C ARG A 248 -29.65 -2.52 3.17
N GLY A 249 -30.73 -3.26 2.94
CA GLY A 249 -31.37 -4.12 3.94
C GLY A 249 -30.39 -5.17 4.46
N LEU A 250 -29.75 -5.91 3.56
CA LEU A 250 -28.71 -6.88 3.91
C LEU A 250 -27.56 -6.25 4.71
N SER A 251 -27.08 -5.07 4.31
CA SER A 251 -26.06 -4.33 5.06
C SER A 251 -26.47 -4.05 6.50
N THR A 252 -27.74 -3.67 6.71
CA THR A 252 -28.28 -3.35 8.05
C THR A 252 -28.37 -4.60 8.92
N GLU A 253 -28.78 -5.72 8.34
CA GLU A 253 -28.82 -7.01 9.04
C GLU A 253 -27.41 -7.48 9.44
N LEU A 254 -26.44 -7.42 8.52
CA LEU A 254 -25.04 -7.75 8.78
C LEU A 254 -24.40 -6.84 9.83
N GLN A 255 -24.78 -5.56 9.87
CA GLN A 255 -24.30 -4.61 10.86
C GLN A 255 -24.62 -5.06 12.30
N THR A 256 -25.73 -5.78 12.51
CA THR A 256 -26.06 -6.32 13.85
C THR A 256 -25.05 -7.35 14.34
N LYS A 257 -24.29 -7.97 13.43
CA LYS A 257 -23.26 -8.98 13.70
C LYS A 257 -21.85 -8.46 13.41
N ILE A 258 -21.64 -7.14 13.40
CA ILE A 258 -20.37 -6.53 13.02
C ILE A 258 -19.19 -7.02 13.87
N ASN A 259 -19.40 -7.28 15.15
CA ASN A 259 -18.35 -7.78 16.05
C ASN A 259 -17.82 -9.14 15.60
N VAL A 260 -18.71 -10.03 15.15
CA VAL A 260 -18.33 -11.35 14.62
C VAL A 260 -17.55 -11.19 13.31
N LEU A 261 -18.02 -10.33 12.42
CA LEU A 261 -17.33 -10.05 11.15
C LEU A 261 -15.93 -9.46 11.36
N VAL A 262 -15.79 -8.50 12.26
CA VAL A 262 -14.50 -7.89 12.62
C VAL A 262 -13.55 -8.94 13.20
N PHE A 263 -14.06 -9.81 14.07
CA PHE A 263 -13.29 -10.87 14.71
C PHE A 263 -12.85 -11.94 13.69
N ALA A 264 -13.78 -12.45 12.87
CA ALA A 264 -13.50 -13.39 11.79
C ALA A 264 -12.44 -12.84 10.82
N SER A 265 -12.60 -11.58 10.40
CA SER A 265 -11.66 -10.94 9.49
C SER A 265 -10.28 -10.78 10.10
N MET A 266 -10.18 -10.36 11.37
CA MET A 266 -8.89 -10.27 12.07
C MET A 266 -8.24 -11.64 12.24
N LEU A 267 -9.02 -12.67 12.58
CA LEU A 267 -8.55 -14.03 12.72
C LEU A 267 -7.89 -14.51 11.42
N LEU A 268 -8.54 -14.32 10.27
CA LEU A 268 -7.98 -14.70 8.97
C LEU A 268 -6.75 -13.90 8.59
N VAL A 269 -6.70 -12.61 8.93
CA VAL A 269 -5.50 -11.77 8.72
C VAL A 269 -4.31 -12.32 9.52
N ILE A 270 -4.52 -12.66 10.80
CA ILE A 270 -3.49 -13.29 11.64
C ILE A 270 -3.09 -14.65 11.05
N ALA A 271 -4.05 -15.49 10.68
CA ALA A 271 -3.80 -16.80 10.07
C ALA A 271 -2.93 -16.68 8.81
N LYS A 272 -3.29 -15.77 7.90
CA LYS A 272 -2.55 -15.53 6.66
C LYS A 272 -1.14 -15.00 6.92
N ALA A 273 -0.99 -14.06 7.86
CA ALA A 273 0.32 -13.51 8.21
C ALA A 273 1.26 -14.59 8.81
N LEU A 274 0.76 -15.40 9.74
CA LEU A 274 1.51 -16.51 10.33
C LEU A 274 1.88 -17.55 9.26
N PHE A 275 0.94 -17.90 8.38
CA PHE A 275 1.21 -18.83 7.30
C PHE A 275 2.27 -18.30 6.32
N ALA A 276 2.17 -17.04 5.92
CA ALA A 276 3.15 -16.40 5.05
C ALA A 276 4.54 -16.39 5.71
N HIS A 277 4.63 -16.07 7.01
CA HIS A 277 5.88 -16.11 7.77
C HIS A 277 6.47 -17.52 7.80
N VAL A 278 5.69 -18.53 8.14
CA VAL A 278 6.18 -19.92 8.22
C VAL A 278 6.58 -20.45 6.84
N SER A 279 5.83 -20.11 5.79
CA SER A 279 6.15 -20.49 4.41
C SER A 279 7.49 -19.90 3.98
N GLU A 280 7.68 -18.61 4.23
CA GLU A 280 8.91 -17.91 3.90
C GLU A 280 10.09 -18.35 4.78
N GLY A 281 9.86 -18.54 6.08
CA GLY A 281 10.85 -19.08 7.00
C GLY A 281 11.31 -20.48 6.58
N ARG A 282 10.40 -21.36 6.15
CA ARG A 282 10.76 -22.67 5.59
C ARG A 282 11.55 -22.55 4.29
N ARG A 283 11.15 -21.67 3.37
CA ARG A 283 11.87 -21.40 2.11
C ARG A 283 13.32 -20.98 2.38
N ARG A 284 13.52 -20.13 3.40
CA ARG A 284 14.84 -19.62 3.82
C ARG A 284 15.57 -20.50 4.83
N LYS A 285 15.01 -21.66 5.22
CA LYS A 285 15.55 -22.57 6.25
C LYS A 285 15.77 -21.90 7.62
N TRP A 286 14.91 -20.95 7.98
CA TRP A 286 14.86 -20.38 9.32
C TRP A 286 14.32 -21.40 10.33
N VAL A 287 14.53 -21.17 11.61
CA VAL A 287 14.14 -22.10 12.68
C VAL A 287 13.34 -21.38 13.76
N PHE A 288 12.46 -22.11 14.45
CA PHE A 288 11.86 -21.57 15.67
C PHE A 288 12.90 -21.55 16.79
N PRO A 289 13.10 -20.43 17.49
CA PRO A 289 14.03 -20.35 18.60
C PRO A 289 13.45 -21.02 19.85
N THR A 290 14.33 -21.48 20.73
CA THR A 290 13.98 -21.88 22.09
C THR A 290 14.05 -20.65 23.00
N LEU A 291 12.92 -20.27 23.60
CA LEU A 291 12.87 -19.15 24.54
C LEU A 291 13.22 -19.62 25.95
N THR A 292 14.28 -19.06 26.54
CA THR A 292 14.66 -19.33 27.93
C THR A 292 14.00 -18.31 28.86
N GLY A 293 13.24 -18.80 29.86
CA GLY A 293 12.48 -17.96 30.80
C GLY A 293 11.09 -18.49 31.18
N PHE A 294 10.55 -19.48 30.46
CA PHE A 294 9.22 -20.06 30.74
C PHE A 294 9.25 -21.27 31.70
N SER A 295 10.18 -21.31 32.66
CA SER A 295 10.05 -22.27 33.77
C SER A 295 9.20 -21.67 34.86
N SER A 296 7.90 -21.98 34.83
CA SER A 296 7.06 -21.92 36.04
C SER A 296 7.29 -23.20 36.86
N SER A 297 8.53 -23.45 37.31
CA SER A 297 8.79 -24.60 38.19
C SER A 297 8.65 -24.21 39.66
N LYS A 298 7.51 -24.58 40.24
CA LYS A 298 7.45 -25.00 41.65
C LYS A 298 8.40 -26.20 41.84
N SER A 299 9.68 -25.96 42.06
CA SER A 299 10.61 -26.90 42.66
C SER A 299 11.92 -26.16 42.90
N GLY A 300 12.23 -25.93 44.17
CA GLY A 300 13.47 -25.31 44.59
C GLY A 300 14.64 -26.25 44.33
N GLU A 301 15.26 -26.11 43.17
CA GLU A 301 16.65 -26.46 42.93
C GLU A 301 17.27 -25.30 42.14
N SER A 302 18.28 -24.68 42.73
CA SER A 302 19.05 -23.59 42.14
C SER A 302 19.79 -24.08 40.89
N CYS A 303 19.29 -23.73 39.71
CA CYS A 303 20.01 -23.89 38.44
C CYS A 303 20.35 -22.50 37.90
N ASP A 304 21.61 -22.12 38.00
CA ASP A 304 22.20 -20.86 37.52
C ASP A 304 22.47 -20.91 35.98
N GLU A 305 21.72 -21.71 35.23
CA GLU A 305 22.07 -22.11 33.84
C GLU A 305 21.38 -21.31 32.71
N THR A 306 20.59 -20.26 32.98
CA THR A 306 19.72 -19.67 31.93
C THR A 306 19.81 -18.15 31.75
N LYS A 307 21.02 -17.57 31.70
CA LYS A 307 21.19 -16.13 31.39
C LYS A 307 21.79 -15.81 30.00
N GLY A 308 22.31 -16.80 29.27
CA GLY A 308 22.97 -16.57 27.98
C GLY A 308 22.04 -16.65 26.75
N MET A 309 22.47 -16.02 25.66
CA MET A 309 21.87 -16.12 24.33
C MET A 309 22.82 -16.88 23.41
N LYS A 310 22.31 -17.89 22.69
CA LYS A 310 23.11 -18.71 21.76
C LYS A 310 22.43 -18.84 20.41
N ILE A 311 23.02 -18.29 19.36
CA ILE A 311 22.52 -18.37 17.98
C ILE A 311 23.61 -18.97 17.11
N ILE A 312 23.34 -20.12 16.49
CA ILE A 312 24.26 -20.84 15.62
C ILE A 312 23.80 -20.68 14.17
N GLY A 313 24.73 -20.37 13.29
CA GLY A 313 24.44 -20.23 11.86
C GLY A 313 23.60 -18.98 11.53
N LEU A 314 23.77 -17.89 12.28
CA LEU A 314 23.08 -16.62 12.06
C LEU A 314 23.39 -16.10 10.66
N THR A 315 22.32 -15.76 9.94
CA THR A 315 22.36 -15.09 8.64
C THR A 315 21.66 -13.74 8.70
N PRO A 316 22.05 -12.76 7.86
CA PRO A 316 21.31 -11.52 7.77
C PRO A 316 19.92 -11.76 7.18
N TYR A 317 18.89 -11.23 7.83
CA TYR A 317 17.49 -11.48 7.47
C TYR A 317 17.11 -11.01 6.05
N TRP A 318 17.85 -10.06 5.49
CA TRP A 318 17.62 -9.50 4.15
C TRP A 318 18.29 -10.30 3.03
N PHE A 319 19.18 -11.25 3.33
CA PHE A 319 19.79 -12.10 2.30
C PHE A 319 18.84 -13.23 1.90
N ASP A 320 18.71 -13.46 0.60
CA ASP A 320 18.07 -14.65 0.06
C ASP A 320 19.14 -15.72 -0.20
N VAL A 321 18.94 -16.90 0.38
CA VAL A 321 19.84 -18.07 0.23
C VAL A 321 19.98 -18.47 -1.25
N SER A 322 19.01 -18.13 -2.10
CA SER A 322 19.05 -18.39 -3.54
C SER A 322 19.92 -17.42 -4.33
N GLU A 323 20.20 -16.22 -3.80
CA GLU A 323 20.99 -15.17 -4.48
C GLU A 323 22.49 -15.24 -4.16
N GLY A 324 22.90 -16.08 -3.19
CA GLY A 324 24.29 -16.31 -2.84
C GLY A 324 24.47 -16.90 -1.44
N SER A 325 25.72 -17.19 -1.06
CA SER A 325 26.05 -17.70 0.28
C SER A 325 26.41 -16.55 1.22
N ALA A 326 25.58 -16.31 2.25
CA ALA A 326 25.96 -15.46 3.38
C ALA A 326 26.99 -16.18 4.27
N VAL A 327 27.90 -15.42 4.90
CA VAL A 327 28.82 -15.97 5.91
C VAL A 327 28.04 -16.19 7.21
N LEU A 328 27.93 -17.46 7.60
CA LEU A 328 27.25 -17.89 8.81
C LEU A 328 28.06 -17.53 10.05
N ASN A 329 27.41 -16.94 11.06
CA ASN A 329 28.05 -16.56 12.32
C ASN A 329 27.44 -17.29 13.51
N THR A 330 28.27 -17.60 14.50
CA THR A 330 27.80 -18.15 15.80
C THR A 330 27.98 -17.08 16.87
N VAL A 331 26.89 -16.79 17.59
CA VAL A 331 26.85 -15.83 18.70
C VAL A 331 26.52 -16.61 19.95
N ASP A 332 27.51 -16.85 20.81
CA ASP A 332 27.34 -17.53 22.10
C ASP A 332 27.68 -16.53 23.21
N MET A 333 26.67 -15.85 23.72
CA MET A 333 26.78 -14.64 24.53
C MET A 333 26.27 -14.88 25.95
N GLN A 334 27.17 -14.78 26.92
CA GLN A 334 26.84 -14.85 28.35
C GLN A 334 26.97 -13.50 29.06
N SER A 335 27.54 -12.51 28.38
CA SER A 335 27.84 -11.17 28.89
C SER A 335 28.00 -10.18 27.72
N LEU A 336 28.36 -8.94 28.02
CA LEU A 336 28.62 -7.89 27.04
C LEU A 336 29.84 -8.21 26.16
N PHE A 337 29.70 -8.00 24.85
CA PHE A 337 30.81 -8.10 23.89
C PHE A 337 31.32 -6.72 23.51
N LEU A 338 32.63 -6.52 23.60
CA LEU A 338 33.31 -5.39 22.98
C LEU A 338 33.85 -5.84 21.62
N LEU A 339 33.21 -5.37 20.54
CA LEU A 339 33.46 -5.80 19.17
C LEU A 339 34.35 -4.82 18.41
N THR A 340 35.41 -5.37 17.82
CA THR A 340 36.33 -4.63 16.93
C THR A 340 36.36 -5.23 15.53
N GLY A 341 36.98 -4.52 14.60
CA GLY A 341 37.14 -4.96 13.21
C GLY A 341 37.10 -3.77 12.24
N PRO A 342 37.61 -3.94 11.02
CA PRO A 342 37.68 -2.86 10.06
C PRO A 342 36.28 -2.40 9.59
N ASN A 343 36.24 -1.20 9.00
CA ASN A 343 35.06 -0.75 8.26
C ASN A 343 34.80 -1.71 7.09
N GLY A 344 33.52 -2.00 6.81
CA GLY A 344 33.14 -3.03 5.84
C GLY A 344 33.30 -4.48 6.33
N GLY A 345 33.88 -4.71 7.51
CA GLY A 345 34.06 -6.04 8.12
C GLY A 345 32.78 -6.71 8.63
N GLY A 346 31.61 -6.07 8.50
CA GLY A 346 30.31 -6.65 8.83
C GLY A 346 29.77 -6.39 10.24
N LYS A 347 30.41 -5.52 11.04
CA LYS A 347 29.97 -5.19 12.42
C LYS A 347 28.50 -4.76 12.49
N SER A 348 28.12 -3.70 11.77
CA SER A 348 26.73 -3.19 11.76
C SER A 348 25.73 -4.24 11.25
N SER A 349 26.13 -5.05 10.26
CA SER A 349 25.28 -6.13 9.74
C SER A 349 25.05 -7.22 10.78
N LEU A 350 26.07 -7.59 11.54
CA LEU A 350 25.97 -8.54 12.65
C LEU A 350 25.02 -8.01 13.74
N LEU A 351 25.19 -6.76 14.19
CA LEU A 351 24.32 -6.14 15.20
C LEU A 351 22.85 -6.14 14.76
N ARG A 352 22.57 -5.75 13.51
CA ARG A 352 21.20 -5.77 12.96
C ARG A 352 20.63 -7.19 12.87
N SER A 353 21.45 -8.16 12.50
CA SER A 353 21.02 -9.56 12.38
C SER A 353 20.68 -10.16 13.75
N ILE A 354 21.49 -9.87 14.78
CA ILE A 354 21.22 -10.27 16.17
C ILE A 354 19.94 -9.59 16.67
N CYS A 355 19.80 -8.27 16.46
CA CYS A 355 18.61 -7.52 16.86
C CYS A 355 17.34 -8.11 16.24
N ALA A 356 17.35 -8.37 14.93
CA ALA A 356 16.24 -8.98 14.21
C ALA A 356 15.93 -10.39 14.71
N ALA A 357 16.95 -11.24 14.92
CA ALA A 357 16.77 -12.59 15.44
C ALA A 357 16.17 -12.57 16.87
N ALA A 358 16.68 -11.70 17.74
CA ALA A 358 16.14 -11.51 19.09
C ALA A 358 14.67 -11.06 19.05
N LEU A 359 14.36 -10.03 18.27
CA LEU A 359 13.00 -9.49 18.12
C LEU A 359 12.03 -10.53 17.55
N LEU A 360 12.38 -11.20 16.46
CA LEU A 360 11.57 -12.28 15.88
C LEU A 360 11.34 -13.38 16.90
N GLY A 361 12.38 -13.78 17.63
CA GLY A 361 12.28 -14.84 18.62
C GLY A 361 11.35 -14.50 19.77
N ILE A 362 11.46 -13.32 20.39
CA ILE A 362 10.56 -12.91 21.48
C ILE A 362 9.11 -12.74 21.00
N CYS A 363 8.90 -12.45 19.71
CA CYS A 363 7.58 -12.40 19.09
C CYS A 363 7.04 -13.79 18.69
N GLY A 364 7.77 -14.88 18.93
CA GLY A 364 7.35 -16.25 18.59
C GLY A 364 7.51 -16.63 17.12
N PHE A 365 8.30 -15.86 16.36
CA PHE A 365 8.56 -16.10 14.95
C PHE A 365 9.81 -16.94 14.70
N MET A 366 9.88 -17.57 13.53
CA MET A 366 11.10 -18.20 13.03
C MET A 366 12.21 -17.16 12.84
N VAL A 367 13.45 -17.52 13.18
CA VAL A 367 14.63 -16.64 13.15
C VAL A 367 15.65 -17.10 12.09
N PRO A 368 16.46 -16.19 11.52
CA PRO A 368 17.43 -16.48 10.46
C PRO A 368 18.69 -17.18 10.99
N ALA A 369 18.54 -18.39 11.52
CA ALA A 369 19.62 -19.18 12.11
C ALA A 369 19.41 -20.69 11.87
N GLU A 370 20.45 -21.49 12.10
CA GLU A 370 20.37 -22.96 12.10
C GLU A 370 19.85 -23.50 13.45
N SER A 371 20.20 -22.83 14.54
CA SER A 371 19.60 -23.04 15.86
C SER A 371 19.71 -21.78 16.70
N ALA A 372 18.73 -21.55 17.59
CA ALA A 372 18.70 -20.34 18.41
C ALA A 372 18.09 -20.60 19.78
N PHE A 373 18.79 -20.15 20.81
CA PHE A 373 18.37 -20.03 22.20
C PHE A 373 18.38 -18.55 22.55
N ILE A 374 17.20 -17.99 22.79
CA ILE A 374 17.01 -16.55 22.97
C ILE A 374 16.35 -16.34 24.33
N PRO A 375 16.97 -15.60 25.26
CA PRO A 375 16.33 -15.28 26.53
C PRO A 375 15.20 -14.27 26.33
N GLN A 376 14.24 -14.28 27.24
CA GLN A 376 13.21 -13.25 27.24
C GLN A 376 13.83 -11.91 27.66
N PHE A 377 13.90 -10.98 26.73
CA PHE A 377 14.37 -9.62 26.98
C PHE A 377 13.21 -8.72 27.44
N ASP A 378 13.47 -7.84 28.42
CA ASP A 378 12.54 -6.77 28.77
C ASP A 378 12.68 -5.54 27.88
N SER A 379 13.85 -5.36 27.28
CA SER A 379 14.17 -4.31 26.33
C SER A 379 15.23 -4.76 25.33
N ILE A 380 15.04 -4.39 24.07
CA ILE A 380 16.06 -4.48 23.02
C ILE A 380 16.41 -3.05 22.62
N MET A 381 17.64 -2.65 22.90
CA MET A 381 18.14 -1.29 22.67
C MET A 381 19.16 -1.31 21.54
N LEU A 382 18.89 -0.56 20.47
CA LEU A 382 19.76 -0.46 19.31
C LEU A 382 20.17 0.99 19.11
N HIS A 383 21.46 1.27 19.22
CA HIS A 383 22.05 2.53 18.79
C HIS A 383 22.89 2.31 17.54
N MET A 384 22.55 3.04 16.50
CA MET A 384 23.29 3.15 15.25
C MET A 384 23.72 4.61 15.09
N LYS A 385 24.50 4.92 14.04
CA LYS A 385 24.97 6.28 13.75
C LYS A 385 23.85 7.34 13.85
N SER A 386 24.02 8.30 14.75
CA SER A 386 23.17 9.49 14.86
C SER A 386 23.61 10.57 13.86
N TYR A 387 22.63 11.33 13.36
CA TYR A 387 22.86 12.50 12.51
C TYR A 387 22.51 13.77 13.29
N ASP A 388 23.01 14.92 12.82
CA ASP A 388 22.61 16.20 13.38
C ASP A 388 21.08 16.38 13.27
N SER A 389 20.47 17.05 14.24
CA SER A 389 19.07 17.50 14.16
C SER A 389 19.03 19.02 14.10
N PRO A 390 19.11 19.63 12.89
CA PRO A 390 19.00 21.07 12.73
C PRO A 390 17.65 21.61 13.22
N ALA A 391 16.58 20.82 13.09
CA ALA A 391 15.25 21.19 13.56
C ALA A 391 15.20 21.38 15.09
N ASP A 392 15.98 20.59 15.84
CA ASP A 392 16.07 20.67 17.30
C ASP A 392 17.26 21.51 17.80
N GLY A 393 18.08 22.04 16.90
CA GLY A 393 19.32 22.76 17.25
C GLY A 393 20.36 21.90 17.96
N LYS A 394 20.39 20.58 17.71
CA LYS A 394 21.30 19.63 18.37
C LYS A 394 22.34 19.09 17.41
N SER A 395 23.59 18.99 17.88
CA SER A 395 24.65 18.29 17.15
C SER A 395 24.48 16.77 17.24
N SER A 396 25.04 16.04 16.28
CA SER A 396 25.09 14.58 16.23
C SER A 396 25.65 14.00 17.52
N PHE A 397 26.74 14.56 18.06
CA PHE A 397 27.29 14.12 19.34
C PHE A 397 26.32 14.38 20.51
N GLN A 398 25.61 15.51 20.53
CA GLN A 398 24.61 15.78 21.58
C GLN A 398 23.42 14.82 21.49
N VAL A 399 22.98 14.48 20.29
CA VAL A 399 21.94 13.46 20.04
C VAL A 399 22.44 12.09 20.52
N GLU A 400 23.65 11.70 20.11
CA GLU A 400 24.29 10.45 20.52
C GLU A 400 24.38 10.34 22.06
N MET A 401 24.83 11.37 22.76
CA MET A 401 24.89 11.37 24.23
C MET A 401 23.52 11.30 24.89
N SER A 402 22.49 11.89 24.28
CA SER A 402 21.10 11.78 24.75
C SER A 402 20.56 10.35 24.59
N GLU A 403 20.90 9.68 23.50
CA GLU A 403 20.56 8.27 23.25
C GLU A 403 21.33 7.35 24.22
N MET A 404 22.64 7.55 24.39
CA MET A 404 23.45 6.80 25.36
C MET A 404 22.91 6.94 26.78
N ARG A 405 22.53 8.16 27.20
CA ARG A 405 21.86 8.39 28.49
C ARG A 405 20.60 7.54 28.62
N SER A 406 19.80 7.45 27.56
CA SER A 406 18.55 6.69 27.58
C SER A 406 18.80 5.18 27.68
N ILE A 407 19.83 4.69 26.99
CA ILE A 407 20.26 3.28 27.05
C ILE A 407 20.76 2.94 28.46
N VAL A 408 21.74 3.69 28.97
CA VAL A 408 22.35 3.42 30.27
C VAL A 408 21.33 3.49 31.40
N ASN A 409 20.41 4.47 31.37
CA ASN A 409 19.39 4.61 32.42
C ASN A 409 18.26 3.57 32.33
N GLY A 410 18.02 3.01 31.14
CA GLY A 410 16.94 2.05 30.92
C GLY A 410 17.39 0.60 30.87
N ALA A 411 18.69 0.33 30.75
CA ALA A 411 19.23 -1.02 30.65
C ALA A 411 19.09 -1.77 31.98
N THR A 412 18.65 -3.02 31.90
CA THR A 412 18.60 -3.97 33.02
C THR A 412 19.45 -5.19 32.70
N SER A 413 19.65 -6.08 33.67
CA SER A 413 20.31 -7.37 33.45
C SER A 413 19.56 -8.32 32.50
N ARG A 414 18.33 -7.97 32.08
CA ARG A 414 17.53 -8.69 31.09
C ARG A 414 17.36 -7.90 29.79
N SER A 415 18.16 -6.85 29.57
CA SER A 415 18.14 -6.09 28.32
C SER A 415 19.18 -6.61 27.33
N LEU A 416 18.89 -6.47 26.03
CA LEU A 416 19.85 -6.64 24.94
C LEU A 416 20.30 -5.27 24.43
N VAL A 417 21.57 -4.92 24.62
CA VAL A 417 22.12 -3.60 24.25
C VAL A 417 23.07 -3.74 23.06
N LEU A 418 22.75 -3.08 21.95
CA LEU A 418 23.52 -3.16 20.71
C LEU A 418 23.90 -1.74 20.28
N ILE A 419 25.18 -1.39 20.42
CA ILE A 419 25.71 -0.04 20.15
C ILE A 419 26.74 -0.14 19.03
N ASP A 420 26.55 0.61 17.95
CA ASP A 420 27.47 0.64 16.82
C ASP A 420 28.29 1.94 16.78
N GLU A 421 29.62 1.82 16.84
CA GLU A 421 30.60 2.92 16.73
C GLU A 421 30.40 4.07 17.72
N ILE A 422 30.42 3.77 19.03
CA ILE A 422 30.23 4.75 20.10
C ILE A 422 31.29 5.88 20.11
N CYS A 423 30.84 7.10 20.38
CA CYS A 423 31.61 8.34 20.55
C CYS A 423 32.46 8.77 19.33
N ARG A 424 31.98 8.54 18.10
CA ARG A 424 32.71 8.93 16.88
C ARG A 424 32.72 10.44 16.61
N GLY A 425 31.72 11.19 17.09
CA GLY A 425 31.52 12.60 16.77
C GLY A 425 32.36 13.61 17.58
N THR A 426 33.33 13.15 18.38
CA THR A 426 34.10 13.99 19.32
C THR A 426 35.60 13.71 19.26
N GLU A 427 36.37 14.46 20.05
CA GLU A 427 37.80 14.26 20.25
C GLU A 427 38.09 12.82 20.70
N THR A 428 38.93 12.09 19.95
CA THR A 428 39.18 10.65 20.12
C THR A 428 39.55 10.27 21.56
N ALA A 429 40.41 11.06 22.23
CA ALA A 429 40.82 10.78 23.60
C ALA A 429 39.63 10.82 24.58
N LYS A 430 38.82 11.89 24.51
CA LYS A 430 37.62 12.02 25.36
C LYS A 430 36.55 11.00 25.01
N GLY A 431 36.32 10.77 23.71
CA GLY A 431 35.40 9.74 23.23
C GLY A 431 35.78 8.35 23.74
N THR A 432 37.08 8.03 23.79
CA THR A 432 37.57 6.75 24.32
C THR A 432 37.28 6.61 25.82
N CYS A 433 37.51 7.66 26.61
CA CYS A 433 37.20 7.64 28.04
C CYS A 433 35.70 7.52 28.32
N ILE A 434 34.85 8.24 27.57
CA ILE A 434 33.39 8.16 27.70
C ILE A 434 32.91 6.77 27.32
N ALA A 435 33.36 6.23 26.19
CA ALA A 435 33.03 4.88 25.75
C ALA A 435 33.46 3.82 26.77
N GLY A 436 34.66 3.92 27.31
CA GLY A 436 35.16 3.03 28.38
C GLY A 436 34.25 3.03 29.61
N SER A 437 33.88 4.22 30.11
CA SER A 437 32.98 4.35 31.25
C SER A 437 31.57 3.79 30.99
N ILE A 438 31.05 3.93 29.77
CA ILE A 438 29.78 3.33 29.36
C ILE A 438 29.87 1.79 29.32
N VAL A 439 30.97 1.25 28.79
CA VAL A 439 31.24 -0.21 28.79
C VAL A 439 31.28 -0.75 30.22
N GLU A 440 32.00 -0.09 31.14
CA GLU A 440 32.04 -0.49 32.56
C GLU A 440 30.63 -0.48 33.18
N THR A 441 29.88 0.59 32.96
CA THR A 441 28.52 0.72 33.52
C THR A 441 27.59 -0.39 33.03
N LEU A 442 27.64 -0.72 31.73
CA LEU A 442 26.81 -1.78 31.15
C LEU A 442 27.26 -3.19 31.59
N ASP A 443 28.56 -3.41 31.78
CA ASP A 443 29.10 -4.65 32.35
C ASP A 443 28.68 -4.83 33.81
N GLU A 444 28.67 -3.76 34.61
CA GLU A 444 28.18 -3.76 35.99
C GLU A 444 26.68 -4.07 36.09
N ILE A 445 25.87 -3.53 35.16
CA ILE A 445 24.44 -3.86 35.05
C ILE A 445 24.24 -5.35 34.72
N GLY A 446 25.18 -5.95 34.00
CA GLY A 446 25.14 -7.36 33.61
C GLY A 446 24.15 -7.64 32.47
N CYS A 447 23.96 -6.69 31.56
CA CYS A 447 23.14 -6.89 30.37
C CYS A 447 23.88 -7.72 29.30
N LEU A 448 23.11 -8.28 28.36
CA LEU A 448 23.68 -8.89 27.17
C LEU A 448 23.81 -7.83 26.09
N GLY A 449 24.82 -7.93 25.23
CA GLY A 449 24.96 -6.92 24.18
C GLY A 449 26.25 -6.97 23.37
N ILE A 450 26.30 -6.11 22.36
CA ILE A 450 27.51 -5.83 21.59
C ILE A 450 27.71 -4.33 21.53
N ILE A 451 28.90 -3.88 21.93
CA ILE A 451 29.38 -2.52 21.71
C ILE A 451 30.48 -2.58 20.67
N SER A 452 30.20 -2.07 19.48
CA SER A 452 31.16 -1.95 18.39
C SER A 452 31.98 -0.67 18.56
N THR A 453 33.30 -0.74 18.37
CA THR A 453 34.18 0.41 18.51
C THR A 453 35.36 0.39 17.53
N HIS A 454 35.79 1.59 17.15
CA HIS A 454 37.06 1.86 16.45
C HIS A 454 38.10 2.53 17.36
N LEU A 455 37.73 2.80 18.61
CA LEU A 455 38.58 3.49 19.58
C LEU A 455 39.52 2.47 20.24
N HIS A 456 40.60 2.10 19.53
CA HIS A 456 41.56 1.11 20.05
C HIS A 456 42.23 1.52 21.38
N GLY A 457 42.23 2.82 21.71
CA GLY A 457 42.70 3.31 23.01
C GLY A 457 41.91 2.75 24.19
N ILE A 458 40.70 2.23 23.98
CA ILE A 458 39.85 1.67 25.05
C ILE A 458 40.53 0.48 25.75
N PHE A 459 41.35 -0.28 25.01
CA PHE A 459 42.08 -1.43 25.55
C PHE A 459 43.27 -1.06 26.42
N SER A 460 43.69 0.20 26.38
CA SER A 460 44.78 0.73 27.21
C SER A 460 44.24 1.46 28.45
N LEU A 461 42.93 1.61 28.59
CA LEU A 461 42.31 2.22 29.76
C LEU A 461 42.26 1.22 30.93
N PRO A 462 42.41 1.68 32.18
CA PRO A 462 42.31 0.84 33.37
C PRO A 462 40.84 0.55 33.73
N LEU A 463 40.11 -0.11 32.82
CA LEU A 463 38.69 -0.41 33.02
C LEU A 463 38.48 -1.55 34.03
N SER A 464 37.50 -1.39 34.92
CA SER A 464 37.04 -2.37 35.92
C SER A 464 35.93 -3.28 35.39
N THR A 465 36.10 -3.84 34.18
CA THR A 465 35.15 -4.81 33.62
C THR A 465 35.41 -6.21 34.16
N LYS A 466 34.37 -6.90 34.63
CA LYS A 466 34.43 -8.27 35.17
C LYS A 466 34.05 -9.33 34.15
N ASN A 467 33.05 -9.05 33.30
CA ASN A 467 32.46 -10.07 32.42
C ASN A 467 32.58 -9.75 30.92
N THR A 468 32.97 -8.54 30.54
CA THR A 468 33.15 -8.13 29.14
C THR A 468 34.08 -9.08 28.37
N VAL A 469 33.61 -9.58 27.23
CA VAL A 469 34.39 -10.43 26.33
C VAL A 469 34.80 -9.65 25.08
N HIS A 470 36.07 -9.76 24.69
CA HIS A 470 36.57 -9.15 23.47
C HIS A 470 36.27 -10.03 22.25
N LYS A 471 35.61 -9.44 21.26
CA LYS A 471 35.32 -10.09 19.98
C LYS A 471 35.84 -9.23 18.82
N ALA A 472 36.08 -9.89 17.70
CA ALA A 472 36.54 -9.25 16.48
C ALA A 472 35.81 -9.79 15.24
N MET A 473 35.64 -8.93 14.24
CA MET A 473 35.37 -9.37 12.87
C MET A 473 36.70 -9.70 12.19
N SER A 474 36.88 -10.96 11.80
CA SER A 474 38.16 -11.49 11.29
C SER A 474 38.48 -10.98 9.89
N THR A 475 39.77 -10.82 9.64
CA THR A 475 40.40 -10.44 8.37
C THR A 475 41.43 -11.50 7.98
N GLU A 476 41.73 -11.58 6.69
CA GLU A 476 42.80 -12.42 6.14
C GLU A 476 43.71 -11.57 5.26
N TYR A 477 45.01 -11.87 5.27
CA TYR A 477 45.99 -11.18 4.43
C TYR A 477 46.30 -12.04 3.20
N ILE A 478 45.87 -11.58 2.02
CA ILE A 478 46.00 -12.31 0.76
C ILE A 478 46.61 -11.36 -0.28
N ASP A 479 47.70 -11.79 -0.93
CA ASP A 479 48.38 -11.05 -2.00
C ASP A 479 48.72 -9.59 -1.67
N GLY A 480 49.13 -9.34 -0.42
CA GLY A 480 49.50 -7.99 0.02
C GLY A 480 48.34 -7.13 0.50
N GLN A 481 47.10 -7.65 0.48
CA GLN A 481 45.89 -6.94 0.84
C GLN A 481 45.16 -7.61 2.00
N THR A 482 44.66 -6.79 2.91
CA THR A 482 43.78 -7.24 3.99
C THR A 482 42.35 -7.36 3.48
N ILE A 483 41.73 -8.53 3.62
CA ILE A 483 40.38 -8.82 3.14
C ILE A 483 39.48 -9.20 4.33
N PRO A 484 38.28 -8.61 4.45
CA PRO A 484 37.34 -9.00 5.51
C PRO A 484 36.75 -10.39 5.25
N THR A 485 36.75 -11.26 6.27
CA THR A 485 36.12 -12.59 6.18
C THR A 485 34.64 -12.58 6.61
N TRP A 486 34.20 -11.49 7.24
CA TRP A 486 32.88 -11.33 7.86
C TRP A 486 32.53 -12.38 8.94
N LYS A 487 33.54 -13.05 9.51
CA LYS A 487 33.37 -14.00 10.63
C LYS A 487 33.63 -13.32 11.97
N LEU A 488 32.75 -13.56 12.94
CA LEU A 488 32.92 -13.22 14.34
C LEU A 488 33.87 -14.22 15.00
N VAL A 489 34.94 -13.72 15.61
CA VAL A 489 35.96 -14.51 16.31
C VAL A 489 36.28 -13.90 17.68
N ASP A 490 36.91 -14.68 18.54
CA ASP A 490 37.44 -14.18 19.82
C ASP A 490 38.66 -13.28 19.62
N GLY A 491 38.80 -12.26 20.48
CA GLY A 491 39.96 -11.39 20.52
C GLY A 491 39.70 -9.97 20.01
N ILE A 492 40.77 -9.29 19.60
CA ILE A 492 40.75 -7.88 19.21
C ILE A 492 41.36 -7.76 17.81
N CYS A 493 40.65 -7.10 16.89
CA CYS A 493 41.20 -6.71 15.59
C CYS A 493 41.66 -5.25 15.66
N ARG A 494 42.92 -5.00 15.28
CA ARG A 494 43.52 -3.66 15.17
C ARG A 494 43.74 -3.21 13.72
N GLU A 495 43.33 -4.04 12.76
CA GLU A 495 43.49 -3.75 11.34
C GLU A 495 42.45 -2.73 10.87
N SER A 496 42.85 -1.93 9.89
CA SER A 496 42.02 -0.91 9.25
C SER A 496 42.08 -1.13 7.74
N LEU A 497 40.93 -1.08 7.08
CA LEU A 497 40.80 -1.18 5.62
C LEU A 497 40.68 0.20 4.96
N ALA A 498 41.07 1.27 5.65
CA ALA A 498 40.79 2.63 5.21
C ALA A 498 41.52 2.99 3.91
N PHE A 499 42.79 2.62 3.78
CA PHE A 499 43.59 2.91 2.59
C PHE A 499 43.21 2.00 1.42
N GLU A 500 42.92 0.73 1.67
CA GLU A 500 42.40 -0.23 0.70
C GLU A 500 41.04 0.23 0.15
N THR A 501 40.15 0.72 1.03
CA THR A 501 38.85 1.28 0.61
C THR A 501 39.05 2.51 -0.25
N ALA A 502 39.96 3.43 0.13
CA ALA A 502 40.29 4.60 -0.69
C ALA A 502 40.80 4.21 -2.09
N LYS A 503 41.62 3.16 -2.16
CA LYS A 503 42.13 2.61 -3.42
C LYS A 503 41.02 2.03 -4.30
N VAL A 504 40.10 1.26 -3.70
CA VAL A 504 38.94 0.68 -4.40
C VAL A 504 38.01 1.76 -4.95
N GLU A 505 37.80 2.86 -4.20
CA GLU A 505 37.01 4.02 -4.66
C GLU A 505 37.73 4.88 -5.73
N GLY A 506 38.95 4.49 -6.13
CA GLY A 506 39.68 5.13 -7.24
C GLY A 506 40.41 6.41 -6.86
N LEU A 507 40.76 6.63 -5.59
CA LEU A 507 41.65 7.72 -5.21
C LEU A 507 43.04 7.52 -5.80
N ALA A 508 43.69 8.63 -6.20
CA ALA A 508 44.99 8.57 -6.84
C ALA A 508 46.06 7.97 -5.91
N GLU A 509 46.86 7.04 -6.42
CA GLU A 509 47.88 6.30 -5.64
C GLU A 509 48.85 7.25 -4.92
N ALA A 510 49.20 8.39 -5.52
CA ALA A 510 50.07 9.39 -4.89
C ALA A 510 49.47 9.99 -3.61
N ILE A 511 48.13 10.14 -3.52
CA ILE A 511 47.45 10.62 -2.31
C ILE A 511 47.48 9.53 -1.23
N ILE A 512 47.25 8.28 -1.62
CA ILE A 512 47.24 7.13 -0.70
C ILE A 512 48.65 6.93 -0.12
N GLN A 513 49.67 6.89 -0.98
CA GLN A 513 51.07 6.78 -0.57
C GLN A 513 51.46 7.91 0.39
N ARG A 514 51.05 9.15 0.10
CA ARG A 514 51.30 10.28 1.00
C ARG A 514 50.58 10.12 2.35
N ALA A 515 49.35 9.60 2.36
CA ALA A 515 48.61 9.34 3.59
C ALA A 515 49.27 8.24 4.44
N GLU A 516 49.80 7.19 3.82
CA GLU A 516 50.55 6.12 4.48
C GLU A 516 51.85 6.62 5.11
N GLU A 517 52.59 7.48 4.40
CA GLU A 517 53.79 8.15 4.94
C GLU A 517 53.45 8.99 6.18
N LEU A 518 52.37 9.79 6.11
CA LEU A 518 51.92 10.63 7.21
C LEU A 518 51.50 9.77 8.42
N TYR A 519 50.71 8.72 8.20
CA TYR A 519 50.31 7.78 9.25
C TYR A 519 51.53 7.15 9.92
N SER A 520 52.49 6.68 9.11
CA SER A 520 53.72 6.08 9.61
C SER A 520 54.53 7.06 10.48
N SER A 521 54.61 8.32 10.07
CA SER A 521 55.38 9.35 10.77
C SER A 521 54.83 9.74 12.15
N VAL A 522 53.50 9.70 12.32
CA VAL A 522 52.81 10.10 13.56
C VAL A 522 52.67 8.91 14.51
N TYR A 523 52.12 7.80 14.03
CA TYR A 523 51.66 6.72 14.91
C TYR A 523 52.66 5.58 15.08
N THR A 524 53.64 5.42 14.18
CA THR A 524 54.69 4.40 14.34
C THR A 524 55.79 4.86 15.30
N LYS A 525 55.96 6.19 15.47
CA LYS A 525 56.89 6.77 16.45
C LYS A 525 56.34 6.76 17.88
N GLU A 526 55.02 6.89 18.07
CA GLU A 526 54.38 6.83 19.39
C GLU A 526 54.47 5.45 20.06
N ALA A 527 54.66 4.36 19.30
CA ALA A 527 54.97 3.04 19.87
C ALA A 527 56.31 2.99 20.62
N SER A 528 57.17 4.00 20.42
CA SER A 528 58.49 4.13 21.04
C SER A 528 58.66 5.32 21.99
N SER A 529 57.66 6.18 22.16
CA SER A 529 57.77 7.34 23.06
C SER A 529 56.43 7.68 23.69
N GLY A 530 56.25 7.28 24.95
CA GLY A 530 55.13 7.68 25.78
C GLY A 530 55.20 9.16 26.20
N LEU A 531 54.01 9.69 26.50
CA LEU A 531 53.66 11.03 26.99
C LEU A 531 53.75 12.16 25.97
N PHE A 532 52.61 12.77 25.63
CA PHE A 532 52.54 14.24 25.58
C PHE A 532 51.17 14.80 25.97
N ASN A 533 51.28 15.86 26.78
CA ASN A 533 50.23 16.73 27.30
C ASN A 533 49.83 17.81 26.28
N ALA A 534 48.64 18.36 26.49
CA ALA A 534 47.97 19.41 25.74
C ALA A 534 48.74 20.73 25.59
N GLN A 535 48.53 21.44 24.46
CA GLN A 535 47.89 22.77 24.38
C GLN A 535 48.12 23.47 23.01
N LEU A 536 47.19 24.39 22.68
CA LEU A 536 47.21 25.46 21.64
C LEU A 536 46.69 25.03 20.24
N THR A 537 45.79 25.73 19.53
CA THR A 537 45.12 27.04 19.71
C THR A 537 44.00 27.18 18.67
N GLN A 538 42.99 27.99 19.01
CA GLN A 538 41.96 28.55 18.12
C GLN A 538 42.53 29.27 16.90
N PHE A 539 41.90 29.11 15.73
CA PHE A 539 41.78 30.16 14.72
C PHE A 539 40.40 30.13 14.06
N GLY A 540 39.77 31.30 14.00
CA GLY A 540 38.43 31.52 13.47
C GLY A 540 38.37 31.81 11.97
N SER A 541 37.18 31.53 11.44
CA SER A 541 36.40 32.19 10.38
C SER A 541 37.11 33.02 9.28
N LYS A 542 36.86 32.64 8.02
CA LYS A 542 35.97 33.33 7.06
C LYS A 542 36.15 32.79 5.63
N GLY A 543 35.06 32.80 4.86
CA GLY A 543 35.12 33.03 3.41
C GLY A 543 34.56 31.90 2.54
N ALA A 544 33.33 32.10 2.07
CA ALA A 544 32.66 31.28 1.07
C ALA A 544 33.30 31.40 -0.32
N GLN A 545 33.23 30.32 -1.11
CA GLN A 545 32.97 30.42 -2.55
C GLN A 545 32.39 29.13 -3.13
N THR A 546 31.40 29.35 -3.98
CA THR A 546 30.54 28.46 -4.76
C THR A 546 31.30 27.61 -5.77
N ARG A 547 30.87 26.35 -5.96
CA ARG A 547 30.93 25.68 -7.28
C ARG A 547 29.88 24.57 -7.40
N SER A 548 29.10 24.70 -8.46
CA SER A 548 28.08 23.81 -9.01
C SER A 548 28.65 22.47 -9.48
N LEU A 549 27.89 21.38 -9.35
CA LEU A 549 27.87 20.26 -10.31
C LEU A 549 26.57 19.43 -10.19
N SER A 550 26.17 18.95 -11.36
CA SER A 550 24.92 18.33 -11.79
C SER A 550 24.60 16.96 -11.18
N HIS A 551 23.34 16.71 -10.83
CA HIS A 551 22.79 15.38 -10.61
C HIS A 551 21.81 14.96 -11.74
N LYS A 552 22.08 13.79 -12.35
CA LYS A 552 21.13 13.02 -13.15
C LYS A 552 20.28 12.15 -12.21
N PRO A 553 18.96 11.93 -12.45
CA PRO A 553 18.18 11.01 -11.66
C PRO A 553 18.26 9.57 -12.21
N LYS A 554 18.36 8.59 -11.30
CA LYS A 554 18.10 7.17 -11.52
C LYS A 554 16.59 6.88 -11.37
N PRO A 555 16.07 5.78 -11.94
CA PRO A 555 14.63 5.52 -12.00
C PRO A 555 14.11 4.79 -10.75
N THR A 556 13.02 5.29 -10.15
CA THR A 556 12.33 4.65 -9.01
C THR A 556 10.98 4.03 -9.42
N ASN A 557 10.56 3.06 -8.61
CA ASN A 557 9.57 2.02 -8.87
C ASN A 557 8.11 2.54 -8.99
N LYS A 558 7.29 1.79 -9.74
CA LYS A 558 5.87 2.09 -10.02
C LYS A 558 4.94 2.19 -8.78
N MET A 559 5.39 1.79 -7.59
CA MET A 559 4.55 1.66 -6.39
C MET A 559 4.70 2.84 -5.40
N GLU A 560 5.82 3.59 -5.44
CA GLU A 560 6.05 4.76 -4.58
C GLU A 560 5.30 6.01 -5.08
N VAL A 561 5.26 6.20 -6.40
CA VAL A 561 4.62 7.37 -7.05
C VAL A 561 3.11 7.50 -6.72
N PHE A 562 2.41 6.39 -6.47
CA PHE A 562 0.98 6.42 -6.12
C PHE A 562 0.71 7.08 -4.77
N LYS A 563 1.50 6.72 -3.75
CA LYS A 563 1.37 7.28 -2.39
C LYS A 563 1.79 8.74 -2.34
N ASP A 564 2.82 9.11 -3.10
CA ASP A 564 3.32 10.48 -3.15
C ASP A 564 2.29 11.42 -3.79
N VAL A 565 1.69 11.02 -4.93
CA VAL A 565 0.65 11.82 -5.59
C VAL A 565 -0.62 11.91 -4.73
N GLU A 566 -1.05 10.82 -4.09
CA GLU A 566 -2.22 10.82 -3.20
C GLU A 566 -2.03 11.78 -2.00
N THR A 567 -0.85 11.76 -1.38
CA THR A 567 -0.52 12.62 -0.24
C THR A 567 -0.49 14.10 -0.64
N VAL A 568 0.15 14.40 -1.78
CA VAL A 568 0.23 15.76 -2.33
C VAL A 568 -1.15 16.30 -2.72
N VAL A 569 -1.95 15.52 -3.45
CA VAL A 569 -3.31 15.91 -3.86
C VAL A 569 -4.19 16.17 -2.63
N THR A 570 -4.10 15.30 -1.62
CA THR A 570 -4.85 15.45 -0.36
C THR A 570 -4.49 16.75 0.36
N LEU A 571 -3.19 17.05 0.51
CA LEU A 571 -2.72 18.27 1.18
C LEU A 571 -3.17 19.54 0.44
N ILE A 572 -3.03 19.55 -0.88
CA ILE A 572 -3.39 20.68 -1.74
C ILE A 572 -4.89 20.97 -1.65
N CYS A 573 -5.73 19.95 -1.80
CA CYS A 573 -7.17 20.11 -1.81
C CYS A 573 -7.73 20.45 -0.41
N GLN A 574 -7.21 19.85 0.66
CA GLN A 574 -7.61 20.19 2.03
C GLN A 574 -7.31 21.65 2.35
N LYS A 575 -6.12 22.16 2.00
CA LYS A 575 -5.74 23.56 2.24
C LYS A 575 -6.67 24.53 1.49
N LYS A 576 -7.01 24.23 0.24
CA LYS A 576 -7.89 25.09 -0.57
C LYS A 576 -9.35 25.04 -0.11
N LEU A 577 -9.85 23.87 0.27
CA LEU A 577 -11.20 23.74 0.81
C LEU A 577 -11.33 24.49 2.14
N MET A 578 -10.34 24.39 3.04
CA MET A 578 -10.31 25.17 4.28
C MET A 578 -10.36 26.68 4.04
N GLU A 579 -9.67 27.18 3.00
CA GLU A 579 -9.72 28.59 2.60
C GLU A 579 -11.12 29.00 2.09
N LEU A 580 -11.74 28.16 1.25
CA LEU A 580 -13.08 28.40 0.70
C LEU A 580 -14.20 28.33 1.76
N TYR A 581 -14.06 27.47 2.78
CA TYR A 581 -15.02 27.34 3.88
C TYR A 581 -14.87 28.44 4.94
N LYS A 582 -13.65 28.94 5.20
CA LYS A 582 -13.42 30.11 6.07
C LYS A 582 -14.12 31.38 5.56
N LEU A 583 -14.27 31.53 4.26
CA LEU A 583 -15.01 32.63 3.62
C LEU A 583 -16.54 32.52 3.73
N LYS A 584 -17.08 31.37 4.14
CA LYS A 584 -18.52 31.07 4.16
C LYS A 584 -19.14 30.84 5.56
N ASN A 585 -18.42 31.12 6.66
CA ASN A 585 -18.92 30.98 8.04
C ASN A 585 -19.71 29.68 8.30
N THR A 586 -19.16 28.53 7.90
CA THR A 586 -19.73 27.20 8.19
C THR A 586 -18.73 26.41 9.03
N SER A 587 -19.17 25.97 10.21
CA SER A 587 -18.33 25.36 11.26
C SER A 587 -17.98 23.89 11.02
N ASP A 588 -18.46 23.28 9.94
CA ASP A 588 -18.17 21.90 9.60
C ASP A 588 -17.01 21.83 8.61
N VAL A 589 -15.87 21.32 9.05
CA VAL A 589 -14.75 20.96 8.16
C VAL A 589 -15.10 19.61 7.53
N PRO A 590 -15.42 19.53 6.23
CA PRO A 590 -15.67 18.23 5.59
C PRO A 590 -14.36 17.43 5.56
N VAL A 591 -14.43 16.18 6.02
CA VAL A 591 -13.34 15.21 5.91
C VAL A 591 -13.06 14.98 4.42
N PHE A 592 -11.90 15.43 3.95
CA PHE A 592 -11.46 15.20 2.58
C PHE A 592 -11.05 13.72 2.42
N ASN A 593 -11.80 12.97 1.63
CA ASN A 593 -11.56 11.55 1.40
C ASN A 593 -11.17 11.33 -0.07
N CYS A 594 -9.90 11.02 -0.31
CA CYS A 594 -9.38 10.62 -1.61
C CYS A 594 -9.58 9.11 -1.78
N VAL A 595 -10.10 8.67 -2.91
CA VAL A 595 -10.40 7.25 -3.15
C VAL A 595 -9.77 6.81 -4.46
N ALA A 596 -8.98 5.74 -4.40
CA ALA A 596 -8.39 5.12 -5.57
C ALA A 596 -9.39 4.17 -6.26
N ILE A 597 -9.35 4.14 -7.59
CA ILE A 597 -10.06 3.20 -8.46
C ILE A 597 -8.99 2.44 -9.24
N ALA A 598 -8.82 1.16 -8.94
CA ALA A 598 -7.81 0.33 -9.55
C ALA A 598 -8.15 0.01 -11.01
N ALA A 599 -7.18 -0.57 -11.73
CA ALA A 599 -7.40 -1.05 -13.10
C ALA A 599 -8.62 -2.00 -13.13
N ARG A 600 -9.59 -1.71 -14.01
CA ARG A 600 -10.85 -2.46 -14.19
C ARG A 600 -11.93 -2.29 -13.10
N GLU A 601 -11.71 -1.49 -12.06
CA GLU A 601 -12.75 -1.15 -11.07
C GLU A 601 -13.66 0.00 -11.53
N GLN A 602 -14.94 -0.02 -11.16
CA GLN A 602 -15.85 1.11 -11.38
C GLN A 602 -15.96 1.98 -10.12
N PRO A 603 -16.21 3.31 -10.26
CA PRO A 603 -16.44 4.18 -9.11
C PRO A 603 -17.69 3.74 -8.32
N PRO A 604 -17.74 3.99 -7.01
CA PRO A 604 -18.87 3.59 -6.18
C PRO A 604 -20.14 4.37 -6.55
N PRO A 605 -21.35 3.81 -6.31
CA PRO A 605 -22.64 4.43 -6.71
C PRO A 605 -22.87 5.84 -6.15
N SER A 606 -22.17 6.21 -5.08
CA SER A 606 -22.27 7.51 -4.45
C SER A 606 -21.65 8.65 -5.28
N THR A 607 -21.00 8.36 -6.41
CA THR A 607 -20.47 9.36 -7.36
C THR A 607 -21.50 9.79 -8.41
N ILE A 608 -22.67 9.16 -8.46
CA ILE A 608 -23.73 9.47 -9.43
C ILE A 608 -24.36 10.83 -9.07
N GLY A 609 -24.25 11.81 -9.99
CA GLY A 609 -24.81 13.15 -9.81
C GLY A 609 -23.99 14.07 -8.89
N ALA A 610 -22.82 13.62 -8.43
CA ALA A 610 -21.91 14.42 -7.62
C ALA A 610 -20.78 14.99 -8.49
N SER A 611 -20.49 16.28 -8.33
CA SER A 611 -19.30 16.88 -8.95
C SER A 611 -18.05 16.27 -8.33
N CYS A 612 -17.20 15.69 -9.18
CA CYS A 612 -15.97 15.01 -8.80
C CYS A 612 -14.79 15.61 -9.55
N VAL A 613 -13.62 15.60 -8.90
CA VAL A 613 -12.33 15.82 -9.56
C VAL A 613 -11.56 14.51 -9.50
N TYR A 614 -10.93 14.13 -10.60
CA TYR A 614 -10.16 12.90 -10.72
C TYR A 614 -8.79 13.14 -11.32
N VAL A 615 -7.83 12.30 -10.92
CA VAL A 615 -6.48 12.20 -11.46
C VAL A 615 -6.32 10.82 -12.06
N MET A 616 -6.11 10.77 -13.37
CA MET A 616 -5.85 9.54 -14.11
C MET A 616 -4.35 9.33 -14.29
N PHE A 617 -3.87 8.13 -13.95
CA PHE A 617 -2.50 7.71 -14.16
C PHE A 617 -2.37 7.04 -15.53
N ARG A 618 -1.66 7.69 -16.46
CA ARG A 618 -1.50 7.20 -17.82
C ARG A 618 -0.31 6.25 -17.94
N PRO A 619 -0.31 5.31 -18.90
CA PRO A 619 0.81 4.41 -19.16
C PRO A 619 2.13 5.11 -19.53
N ASP A 620 2.05 6.32 -20.10
CA ASP A 620 3.20 7.16 -20.47
C ASP A 620 3.83 7.93 -19.29
N LYS A 621 3.48 7.54 -18.04
CA LYS A 621 3.88 8.18 -16.78
C LYS A 621 3.43 9.63 -16.62
N LYS A 622 2.48 10.11 -17.44
CA LYS A 622 1.86 11.43 -17.28
C LYS A 622 0.57 11.35 -16.47
N LEU A 623 0.27 12.42 -15.74
CA LEU A 623 -1.00 12.58 -15.05
C LEU A 623 -1.99 13.33 -15.93
N TYR A 624 -3.26 12.94 -15.89
CA TYR A 624 -4.35 13.70 -16.49
C TYR A 624 -5.35 14.06 -15.38
N ILE A 625 -5.60 15.34 -15.20
CA ILE A 625 -6.53 15.84 -14.19
C ILE A 625 -7.82 16.24 -14.91
N GLY A 626 -8.97 15.85 -14.39
CA GLY A 626 -10.25 16.20 -14.97
C GLY A 626 -11.33 16.41 -13.92
N GLU A 627 -12.34 17.19 -14.26
CA GLU A 627 -13.61 17.24 -13.53
C GLU A 627 -14.74 16.50 -14.26
N THR A 628 -15.76 16.05 -13.53
CA THR A 628 -16.99 15.47 -14.10
C THR A 628 -18.09 15.36 -13.04
N ASP A 629 -19.36 15.39 -13.47
CA ASP A 629 -20.51 15.01 -12.62
C ASP A 629 -20.99 13.58 -12.86
N ASP A 630 -20.42 12.93 -13.88
CA ASP A 630 -20.58 11.53 -14.20
C ASP A 630 -19.19 10.88 -14.25
N LEU A 631 -18.72 10.46 -13.08
CA LEU A 631 -17.40 9.86 -12.94
C LEU A 631 -17.32 8.50 -13.64
N ASP A 632 -18.42 7.74 -13.61
CA ASP A 632 -18.48 6.41 -14.19
C ASP A 632 -18.38 6.47 -15.72
N GLY A 633 -19.23 7.28 -16.38
CA GLY A 633 -19.15 7.49 -17.83
C GLY A 633 -17.80 8.05 -18.26
N ARG A 634 -17.18 8.93 -17.45
CA ARG A 634 -15.86 9.50 -17.77
C ARG A 634 -14.72 8.48 -17.67
N ILE A 635 -14.74 7.61 -16.66
CA ILE A 635 -13.75 6.53 -16.50
C ILE A 635 -13.88 5.51 -17.64
N ARG A 636 -15.11 5.11 -17.98
CA ARG A 636 -15.37 4.23 -19.14
C ARG A 636 -14.82 4.85 -20.42
N SER A 637 -15.13 6.12 -20.68
CA SER A 637 -14.67 6.86 -21.87
C SER A 637 -13.14 6.94 -21.99
N HIS A 638 -12.42 7.08 -20.87
CA HIS A 638 -10.95 7.08 -20.89
C HIS A 638 -10.36 5.69 -21.14
N ARG A 639 -10.93 4.63 -20.55
CA ARG A 639 -10.46 3.25 -20.71
C ARG A 639 -10.75 2.65 -22.09
N LEU A 640 -11.71 3.21 -22.82
CA LEU A 640 -12.02 2.84 -24.21
C LEU A 640 -10.96 3.31 -25.21
N LYS A 641 -10.03 4.20 -24.83
CA LYS A 641 -8.94 4.65 -25.71
C LYS A 641 -7.81 3.61 -25.77
N ASP A 642 -7.20 3.46 -26.94
CA ASP A 642 -6.09 2.52 -27.14
C ASP A 642 -4.95 2.75 -26.15
N GLY A 643 -4.52 1.66 -25.49
CA GLY A 643 -3.50 1.66 -24.45
C GLY A 643 -3.96 2.09 -23.05
N MET A 644 -5.20 2.55 -22.86
CA MET A 644 -5.72 3.06 -21.56
C MET A 644 -6.58 2.07 -20.76
N GLN A 645 -6.72 0.83 -21.24
CA GLN A 645 -7.62 -0.17 -20.65
C GLN A 645 -7.32 -0.47 -19.16
N ASN A 646 -6.06 -0.33 -18.74
CA ASN A 646 -5.61 -0.55 -17.36
C ASN A 646 -5.31 0.76 -16.61
N ALA A 647 -5.80 1.91 -17.07
CA ALA A 647 -5.61 3.17 -16.37
C ALA A 647 -6.29 3.15 -14.99
N SER A 648 -5.55 3.55 -13.96
CA SER A 648 -6.02 3.76 -12.60
C SER A 648 -6.37 5.23 -12.37
N PHE A 649 -7.30 5.46 -11.45
CA PHE A 649 -7.80 6.79 -11.14
C PHE A 649 -7.74 7.05 -9.64
N LEU A 650 -7.56 8.30 -9.27
CA LEU A 650 -7.77 8.81 -7.91
C LEU A 650 -8.87 9.86 -8.01
N TYR A 651 -9.89 9.82 -7.17
CA TYR A 651 -10.96 10.81 -7.22
C TYR A 651 -11.37 11.29 -5.83
N PHE A 652 -12.01 12.45 -5.79
CA PHE A 652 -12.66 13.00 -4.61
C PHE A 652 -13.89 13.82 -5.01
N LYS A 653 -14.85 13.90 -4.10
CA LYS A 653 -16.10 14.64 -4.31
C LYS A 653 -15.96 16.08 -3.89
N VAL A 654 -16.64 16.98 -4.59
CA VAL A 654 -16.62 18.41 -4.30
C VAL A 654 -18.05 18.99 -4.36
N PRO A 655 -18.35 20.05 -3.58
CA PRO A 655 -19.67 20.65 -3.54
C PRO A 655 -19.90 21.54 -4.77
N GLY A 656 -20.22 20.91 -5.90
CA GLY A 656 -20.65 21.56 -7.13
C GLY A 656 -19.53 21.88 -8.14
N LYS A 657 -19.94 22.07 -9.39
CA LYS A 657 -19.06 22.23 -10.56
C LYS A 657 -18.10 23.41 -10.47
N SER A 658 -18.50 24.51 -9.82
CA SER A 658 -17.64 25.69 -9.70
C SER A 658 -16.38 25.40 -8.86
N ILE A 659 -16.53 24.61 -7.80
CA ILE A 659 -15.41 24.22 -6.94
C ILE A 659 -14.58 23.13 -7.62
N ALA A 660 -15.21 22.23 -8.37
CA ALA A 660 -14.52 21.25 -9.21
C ALA A 660 -13.54 21.92 -10.19
N ARG A 661 -13.97 22.96 -10.91
CA ARG A 661 -13.13 23.70 -11.88
C ARG A 661 -11.94 24.38 -11.23
N GLN A 662 -12.18 25.00 -10.08
CA GLN A 662 -11.13 25.68 -9.34
C GLN A 662 -10.07 24.69 -8.86
N LEU A 663 -10.49 23.52 -8.38
CA LEU A 663 -9.58 22.47 -7.90
C LEU A 663 -8.86 21.75 -9.05
N GLU A 664 -9.52 21.49 -10.17
CA GLU A 664 -8.89 20.98 -11.39
C GLU A 664 -7.78 21.92 -11.87
N THR A 665 -8.08 23.21 -12.02
CA THR A 665 -7.10 24.22 -12.47
C THR A 665 -5.94 24.34 -11.48
N LEU A 666 -6.23 24.31 -10.19
CA LEU A 666 -5.22 24.40 -9.14
C LEU A 666 -4.29 23.17 -9.13
N LEU A 667 -4.85 21.96 -9.26
CA LEU A 667 -4.08 20.72 -9.33
C LEU A 667 -3.20 20.66 -10.58
N ILE A 668 -3.70 21.10 -11.74
CA ILE A 668 -2.91 21.19 -12.97
C ILE A 668 -1.68 22.08 -12.77
N ASN A 669 -1.83 23.24 -12.12
CA ASN A 669 -0.72 24.17 -11.94
C ASN A 669 0.26 23.73 -10.84
N GLN A 670 -0.24 23.20 -9.72
CA GLN A 670 0.60 22.85 -8.57
C GLN A 670 1.35 21.54 -8.75
N LEU A 671 0.72 20.50 -9.33
CA LEU A 671 1.41 19.24 -9.62
C LEU A 671 2.54 19.45 -10.65
N LEU A 672 2.37 20.37 -11.60
CA LEU A 672 3.42 20.76 -12.54
C LEU A 672 4.60 21.43 -11.81
N SER A 673 4.33 22.34 -10.87
CA SER A 673 5.40 22.99 -10.08
C SER A 673 6.17 22.04 -9.17
N GLN A 674 5.59 20.89 -8.82
CA GLN A 674 6.23 19.84 -8.02
C GLN A 674 6.93 18.76 -8.87
N GLY A 675 7.04 18.95 -10.19
CA GLY A 675 7.81 18.07 -11.07
C GLY A 675 7.03 16.87 -11.64
N PHE A 676 5.72 16.78 -11.44
CA PHE A 676 4.90 15.75 -12.08
C PHE A 676 4.54 16.13 -13.52
N PRO A 677 4.79 15.25 -14.52
CA PRO A 677 4.46 15.54 -15.91
C PRO A 677 2.95 15.41 -16.17
N ILE A 678 2.33 16.47 -16.71
CA ILE A 678 0.87 16.54 -16.94
C ILE A 678 0.54 16.45 -18.43
N ALA A 679 -0.54 15.73 -18.78
CA ALA A 679 -0.97 15.52 -20.15
C ALA A 679 -1.86 16.66 -20.71
N ASN A 680 -2.60 17.37 -19.84
CA ASN A 680 -3.58 18.38 -20.23
C ASN A 680 -3.22 19.82 -19.80
N LEU A 681 -1.99 20.27 -20.09
CA LEU A 681 -1.53 21.65 -19.80
C LEU A 681 -2.36 22.77 -20.45
N ALA A 682 -3.08 22.48 -21.55
CA ALA A 682 -3.91 23.46 -22.23
C ALA A 682 -5.16 23.85 -21.41
N ASP A 683 -5.68 22.94 -20.58
CA ASP A 683 -6.89 23.14 -19.78
C ASP A 683 -6.63 24.04 -18.55
N GLY A 684 -5.35 24.20 -18.15
CA GLY A 684 -4.93 25.10 -17.06
C GLY A 684 -4.88 26.59 -17.41
N LYS A 685 -5.17 26.99 -18.66
CA LYS A 685 -5.07 28.39 -19.14
C LYS A 685 -6.29 29.27 -18.81
N HIS A 686 -7.28 28.79 -18.07
CA HIS A 686 -8.43 29.60 -17.64
C HIS A 686 -8.03 30.63 -16.55
N GLN A 687 -7.44 31.75 -16.97
CA GLN A 687 -6.91 32.85 -16.14
C GLN A 687 -7.96 33.79 -15.50
N ASN A 688 -9.14 33.33 -15.10
CA ASN A 688 -10.18 34.25 -14.56
C ASN A 688 -10.55 34.07 -13.09
N PHE A 689 -9.81 33.28 -12.30
CA PHE A 689 -10.05 33.21 -10.85
C PHE A 689 -8.74 33.25 -10.06
N GLY A 690 -8.37 34.47 -9.64
CA GLY A 690 -7.43 34.83 -8.57
C GLY A 690 -6.41 33.80 -8.11
N THR A 691 -5.29 33.68 -8.82
CA THR A 691 -4.08 33.02 -8.33
C THR A 691 -3.22 34.03 -7.57
N SER A 692 -3.36 34.10 -6.26
CA SER A 692 -2.25 34.53 -5.41
C SER A 692 -1.20 33.42 -5.42
N ASN A 693 0.02 33.74 -5.85
CA ASN A 693 1.17 32.86 -5.71
C ASN A 693 1.38 32.58 -4.22
N LEU A 694 0.98 31.40 -3.75
CA LEU A 694 1.36 30.90 -2.43
C LEU A 694 2.84 30.50 -2.51
N SER A 695 3.72 31.35 -1.97
CA SER A 695 5.12 30.98 -1.70
C SER A 695 5.15 29.86 -0.66
N PHE A 696 5.73 28.73 -1.03
CA PHE A 696 6.12 27.66 -0.12
C PHE A 696 7.53 27.98 0.39
N ASP A 697 7.62 28.70 1.50
CA ASP A 697 8.80 28.61 2.36
C ASP A 697 8.58 27.45 3.33
N GLY A 698 9.45 26.44 3.22
CA GLY A 698 9.53 25.31 4.14
C GLY A 698 8.62 24.14 3.78
N ILE A 699 9.17 23.18 3.04
CA ILE A 699 9.09 21.71 3.22
C ILE A 699 9.79 21.14 1.99
N THR A 700 11.09 20.87 2.13
CA THR A 700 11.81 19.95 1.25
C THR A 700 11.37 18.54 1.64
N VAL A 701 10.62 17.88 0.76
CA VAL A 701 10.43 16.42 0.82
C VAL A 701 11.73 15.80 0.32
N ALA A 702 12.37 15.01 1.20
CA ALA A 702 13.54 14.19 0.90
C ALA A 702 13.14 12.88 0.25
#